data_AF-S3DW91-F1
#
_entry.id   AF-S3DW91-F1
#
_cell.length_a   1.000
_cell.length_b   1.000
_cell.length_c   1.000
_cell.angle_alpha   90.00
_cell.angle_beta   90.00
_cell.angle_gamma   90.00
#
_symmetry.space_group_name_H-M   'P 1'
#
loop_
_entity.id
_entity.type
_entity.pdbx_description
1 polymer ?
#
loop_
_entity_poly.entity_id
_entity_poly.type
_entity_poly.pdbx_seq_one_letter_code
_entity_poly.pdbx_strand_id
1 'polypeptide(L)'
;MAVAKETPYDSSSDDVEDMEMQERSDSQDETQNQRLLPGDDAEAMDGVDYKVEWHLRTVWVVALSVCAAVFAFAILVAFTRTFIVEGNLGQQPVDFVSVGGFRRPPADYILDPAWNFEAPAQVRTYNWVVTDIVGNPDGVFRPMLTINGQFPGPLIECNEGDTIIVEVDNQSINSTAIHFHGLYQNGTNWMDGATGVTQCPIAPRRTFRYEFTVSGQSGTYYYHSHQAVTASDGLFGPLVIHARNEKELQQISYASDRVVMLQDYYHDVSSKLLESALEPGSESPPIPDGALINGLNQQDCSKLPGRLCDNTTCTQPRMDLLADAHHRLRIINVGALAWFQVSVDEHEFSITEVDGTDIIPTKDRRLMVSPAQRYSIMLNTGQNTADNFWFRARMVTHCWQEPDLPGPGFDEVKAAIHYTSKRRGKAAVSRPSTRRWSAGMEVECRDMNISSFIPVESNPTPVFADHSYYLRSNLEIGDWRLQRGFFNSSTFRPNLQQPTLHRSVEGLSSRNESFTTSSGINGPNTLAYDIKNDFLIQHNGIQVVDLIIQNFDEGNHPMHLHGHKFWVLGQGHGMFPGYEGLKLASEGKGLLPGQEGALDTRIRRDVASTEGFGWLAIRFVADNPGVWAFHCHMAWHSEAGLSMQFLSRVEDVAQWSIPEANLDLCAADIEELRKGAAPLDSKWWGFGIGD
;
A
#
# COMPACT_ATOMS: atom_id res chain seq x y z
N MET A 1 16.18 -28.51 -52.69
CA MET A 1 15.91 -29.95 -52.89
C MET A 1 15.26 -30.49 -51.62
N ALA A 2 14.63 -31.67 -51.64
CA ALA A 2 13.61 -32.06 -50.65
C ALA A 2 13.63 -33.55 -50.29
N VAL A 3 12.95 -33.91 -49.18
CA VAL A 3 12.61 -35.27 -48.68
C VAL A 3 13.86 -36.07 -48.19
N ALA A 4 14.09 -36.45 -46.93
CA ALA A 4 13.29 -36.86 -45.74
C ALA A 4 12.91 -38.36 -45.68
N LYS A 5 13.37 -39.08 -44.62
CA LYS A 5 12.64 -40.19 -43.92
C LYS A 5 13.36 -40.74 -42.66
N GLU A 6 12.77 -41.75 -42.02
CA GLU A 6 12.82 -42.02 -40.56
C GLU A 6 13.34 -43.43 -40.14
N THR A 7 14.04 -43.53 -39.00
CA THR A 7 14.00 -44.64 -37.98
C THR A 7 14.55 -46.06 -38.39
N PRO A 8 14.52 -47.11 -37.51
CA PRO A 8 15.44 -47.27 -36.35
C PRO A 8 15.98 -48.72 -36.09
N TYR A 9 16.98 -48.88 -35.19
CA TYR A 9 17.28 -49.99 -34.22
C TYR A 9 18.69 -49.71 -33.60
N ASP A 10 18.99 -49.79 -32.28
CA ASP A 10 19.10 -50.95 -31.35
C ASP A 10 20.43 -51.74 -31.52
N SER A 11 21.21 -52.21 -30.52
CA SER A 11 21.11 -52.28 -29.04
C SER A 11 22.51 -52.45 -28.34
N SER A 12 22.52 -52.46 -26.99
CA SER A 12 23.35 -53.29 -26.07
C SER A 12 24.48 -52.65 -25.22
N SER A 13 24.71 -53.26 -24.04
CA SER A 13 25.85 -53.14 -23.10
C SER A 13 25.92 -51.86 -22.22
N ASP A 14 26.05 -51.91 -20.88
CA ASP A 14 26.05 -53.04 -19.92
C ASP A 14 25.50 -52.66 -18.52
N ASP A 15 25.03 -53.71 -17.81
CA ASP A 15 24.97 -53.98 -16.35
C ASP A 15 24.34 -53.02 -15.32
N VAL A 16 23.34 -53.56 -14.61
CA VAL A 16 22.85 -53.18 -13.26
C VAL A 16 22.61 -54.50 -12.50
N GLU A 17 23.14 -54.67 -11.29
CA GLU A 17 22.92 -55.89 -10.49
C GLU A 17 21.66 -55.83 -9.61
N ASP A 18 21.02 -56.99 -9.48
CA ASP A 18 19.71 -57.22 -8.87
C ASP A 18 19.66 -57.15 -7.34
N MET A 19 18.44 -56.99 -6.80
CA MET A 19 17.92 -58.00 -5.87
C MET A 19 16.38 -58.09 -5.93
N GLU A 20 15.85 -59.31 -5.97
CA GLU A 20 14.46 -59.59 -6.36
C GLU A 20 13.40 -59.45 -5.24
N MET A 21 12.25 -58.91 -5.66
CA MET A 21 10.86 -59.38 -5.47
C MET A 21 10.48 -60.33 -4.31
N GLN A 22 9.30 -60.08 -3.72
CA GLN A 22 8.12 -60.92 -4.01
C GLN A 22 6.77 -60.21 -3.78
N GLU A 23 5.69 -60.79 -4.32
CA GLU A 23 4.43 -60.11 -4.67
C GLU A 23 3.27 -60.26 -3.66
N ARG A 24 2.10 -59.72 -4.03
CA ARG A 24 0.85 -59.63 -3.25
C ARG A 24 -0.33 -60.26 -3.99
N SER A 25 -0.96 -61.27 -3.41
CA SER A 25 -2.36 -61.73 -3.62
C SER A 25 -2.66 -62.76 -2.51
N ASP A 26 -3.81 -62.77 -1.82
CA ASP A 26 -5.19 -63.09 -2.25
C ASP A 26 -5.33 -64.55 -2.76
N SER A 27 -6.26 -65.40 -2.27
CA SER A 27 -7.35 -65.21 -1.29
C SER A 27 -7.98 -66.57 -0.87
N GLN A 28 -9.00 -66.56 0.00
CA GLN A 28 -9.97 -67.66 0.31
C GLN A 28 -9.43 -68.88 1.10
N ASP A 29 -10.15 -69.55 2.01
CA ASP A 29 -11.33 -69.26 2.88
C ASP A 29 -11.42 -70.43 3.92
N GLU A 30 -12.39 -70.67 4.81
CA GLU A 30 -13.74 -70.12 5.08
C GLU A 30 -14.11 -70.28 6.58
N THR A 31 -15.05 -69.45 7.09
CA THR A 31 -15.89 -69.66 8.32
C THR A 31 -15.24 -69.62 9.73
N GLN A 32 -15.92 -69.21 10.81
CA GLN A 32 -17.21 -68.50 11.01
C GLN A 32 -17.31 -67.87 12.43
N ASN A 33 -18.10 -66.78 12.56
CA ASN A 33 -19.04 -66.43 13.66
C ASN A 33 -18.64 -66.51 15.17
N GLN A 34 -19.24 -65.75 16.11
CA GLN A 34 -19.86 -64.41 16.15
C GLN A 34 -20.26 -64.13 17.63
N ARG A 35 -19.98 -62.92 18.16
CA ARG A 35 -20.72 -62.20 19.23
C ARG A 35 -20.86 -62.76 20.68
N LEU A 36 -20.85 -61.78 21.61
CA LEU A 36 -21.44 -61.72 22.97
C LEU A 36 -20.64 -62.22 24.19
N LEU A 37 -20.89 -61.51 25.31
CA LEU A 37 -20.43 -61.69 26.70
C LEU A 37 -21.10 -62.94 27.35
N PRO A 38 -20.70 -63.47 28.54
CA PRO A 38 -19.98 -62.80 29.66
C PRO A 38 -18.99 -63.72 30.43
N GLY A 39 -18.67 -63.40 31.70
CA GLY A 39 -18.50 -64.43 32.75
C GLY A 39 -17.27 -64.32 33.65
N ASP A 40 -17.48 -64.44 34.96
CA ASP A 40 -16.47 -64.49 36.03
C ASP A 40 -15.84 -65.89 36.23
N ASP A 41 -14.64 -65.94 36.85
CA ASP A 41 -14.17 -66.87 37.91
C ASP A 41 -12.63 -66.70 38.05
N ALA A 42 -12.08 -66.21 39.18
CA ALA A 42 -11.76 -66.92 40.44
C ALA A 42 -10.54 -67.88 40.30
N GLU A 43 -9.49 -67.93 41.15
CA GLU A 43 -9.17 -67.41 42.51
C GLU A 43 -7.68 -66.87 42.53
N ALA A 44 -7.01 -66.40 43.61
CA ALA A 44 -7.21 -66.61 45.05
C ALA A 44 -6.61 -65.52 45.99
N MET A 45 -7.35 -65.33 47.09
CA MET A 45 -6.97 -65.04 48.50
C MET A 45 -5.61 -64.39 48.86
N ASP A 46 -5.66 -63.31 49.64
CA ASP A 46 -5.58 -63.44 51.12
C ASP A 46 -6.37 -62.30 51.81
N GLY A 47 -6.78 -62.46 53.08
CA GLY A 47 -7.84 -61.67 53.71
C GLY A 47 -7.47 -60.84 54.94
N VAL A 48 -7.99 -59.61 55.02
CA VAL A 48 -8.03 -58.78 56.24
C VAL A 48 -9.45 -58.22 56.44
N ASP A 49 -10.14 -58.68 57.48
CA ASP A 49 -11.54 -58.34 57.77
C ASP A 49 -11.68 -56.98 58.48
N TYR A 50 -12.21 -55.98 57.78
CA TYR A 50 -12.62 -54.69 58.35
C TYR A 50 -14.14 -54.54 58.34
N LYS A 51 -14.77 -54.78 59.49
CA LYS A 51 -16.20 -54.57 59.70
C LYS A 51 -16.57 -53.09 59.58
N VAL A 52 -17.26 -52.73 58.50
CA VAL A 52 -17.87 -51.41 58.32
C VAL A 52 -19.26 -51.39 58.96
N GLU A 53 -19.35 -50.96 60.22
CA GLU A 53 -20.64 -50.66 60.85
C GLU A 53 -21.22 -49.36 60.28
N TRP A 54 -22.34 -49.48 59.55
CA TRP A 54 -23.09 -48.34 59.04
C TRP A 54 -23.87 -47.63 60.16
N HIS A 55 -23.19 -46.78 60.93
CA HIS A 55 -23.87 -45.76 61.71
C HIS A 55 -24.64 -44.83 60.77
N LEU A 56 -25.98 -44.82 60.87
CA LEU A 56 -26.82 -43.83 60.23
C LEU A 56 -26.38 -42.44 60.70
N ARG A 57 -25.70 -41.68 59.84
CA ARG A 57 -25.46 -40.26 60.08
C ARG A 57 -26.82 -39.58 60.14
N THR A 58 -27.15 -39.05 61.32
CA THR A 58 -28.48 -38.55 61.66
C THR A 58 -29.01 -37.59 60.60
N VAL A 59 -30.33 -37.58 60.34
CA VAL A 59 -30.98 -36.76 59.30
C VAL A 59 -30.50 -35.30 59.29
N TRP A 60 -30.21 -34.75 60.48
CA TRP A 60 -29.59 -33.44 60.69
C TRP A 60 -28.31 -33.18 59.89
N VAL A 61 -27.44 -34.17 59.69
CA VAL A 61 -26.19 -34.03 58.90
C VAL A 61 -26.51 -33.86 57.41
N VAL A 62 -27.45 -34.64 56.88
CA VAL A 62 -27.90 -34.50 55.49
C VAL A 62 -28.63 -33.17 55.30
N ALA A 63 -29.49 -32.79 56.23
CA ALA A 63 -30.18 -31.51 56.22
C ALA A 63 -29.22 -30.32 56.27
N LEU A 64 -28.17 -30.38 57.11
CA LEU A 64 -27.10 -29.37 57.16
C LEU A 64 -26.34 -29.25 55.84
N SER A 65 -25.95 -30.38 55.22
CA SER A 65 -25.30 -30.37 53.90
C SER A 65 -26.18 -29.77 52.80
N VAL A 66 -27.48 -30.09 52.78
CA VAL A 66 -28.44 -29.51 51.83
C VAL A 66 -28.63 -28.02 52.09
N CYS A 67 -28.77 -27.59 53.35
CA CYS A 67 -28.88 -26.17 53.70
C CYS A 67 -27.61 -25.40 53.33
N ALA A 68 -26.43 -25.97 53.55
CA ALA A 68 -25.15 -25.38 53.16
C ALA A 68 -25.02 -25.24 51.64
N ALA A 69 -25.44 -26.26 50.87
CA ALA A 69 -25.45 -26.20 49.41
C ALA A 69 -26.44 -25.13 48.87
N VAL A 70 -27.65 -25.05 49.43
CA VAL A 70 -28.63 -24.01 49.10
C VAL A 70 -28.13 -22.62 49.47
N PHE A 71 -27.46 -22.47 50.62
CA PHE A 71 -26.88 -21.18 51.04
C PHE A 71 -25.70 -20.77 50.16
N ALA A 72 -24.83 -21.70 49.77
CA ALA A 72 -23.76 -21.45 48.80
C ALA A 72 -24.29 -21.06 47.41
N PHE A 73 -25.36 -21.72 46.94
CA PHE A 73 -26.04 -21.35 45.70
C PHE A 73 -26.70 -19.97 45.80
N ALA A 74 -27.34 -19.65 46.92
CA ALA A 74 -27.92 -18.32 47.17
C ALA A 74 -26.84 -17.22 47.21
N ILE A 75 -25.66 -17.50 47.80
CA ILE A 75 -24.49 -16.60 47.75
C ILE A 75 -24.00 -16.45 46.30
N LEU A 76 -23.92 -17.53 45.52
CA LEU A 76 -23.50 -17.47 44.11
C LEU A 76 -24.45 -16.60 43.27
N VAL A 77 -25.77 -16.78 43.44
CA VAL A 77 -26.81 -15.99 42.75
C VAL A 77 -26.83 -14.54 43.24
N ALA A 78 -26.57 -14.28 44.52
CA ALA A 78 -26.42 -12.92 45.03
C ALA A 78 -25.17 -12.25 44.46
N PHE A 79 -24.04 -12.97 44.41
CA PHE A 79 -22.76 -12.49 43.88
C PHE A 79 -22.84 -12.19 42.37
N THR A 80 -23.41 -13.09 41.55
CA THR A 80 -23.61 -12.78 40.12
C THR A 80 -24.56 -11.61 39.93
N ARG A 81 -25.60 -11.47 40.77
CA ARG A 81 -26.46 -10.30 40.71
C ARG A 81 -25.72 -9.00 41.07
N THR A 82 -25.03 -8.93 42.20
CA THR A 82 -24.37 -7.68 42.64
C THR A 82 -23.07 -7.34 41.90
N PHE A 83 -22.36 -8.31 41.31
CA PHE A 83 -21.09 -8.09 40.63
C PHE A 83 -21.13 -8.25 39.09
N ILE A 84 -22.16 -8.87 38.51
CA ILE A 84 -22.31 -9.01 37.04
C ILE A 84 -23.53 -8.24 36.50
N VAL A 85 -24.61 -8.11 37.27
CA VAL A 85 -25.84 -7.41 36.82
C VAL A 85 -25.93 -5.98 37.35
N GLU A 86 -25.60 -5.77 38.62
CA GLU A 86 -25.62 -4.45 39.29
C GLU A 86 -24.19 -3.88 39.49
N GLY A 87 -23.16 -4.70 39.25
CA GLY A 87 -21.76 -4.30 39.24
C GLY A 87 -21.38 -3.73 37.88
N ASN A 88 -21.23 -2.41 37.78
CA ASN A 88 -20.90 -1.71 36.54
C ASN A 88 -19.80 -2.38 35.71
N LEU A 89 -20.18 -3.01 34.61
CA LEU A 89 -19.39 -2.89 33.38
C LEU A 89 -19.41 -1.41 33.02
N GLY A 90 -18.40 -0.69 33.52
CA GLY A 90 -18.15 0.71 33.21
C GLY A 90 -17.72 0.89 31.76
N GLN A 91 -18.64 0.63 30.83
CA GLN A 91 -18.73 1.47 29.65
C GLN A 91 -18.89 2.90 30.16
N GLN A 92 -17.75 3.60 30.26
CA GLN A 92 -17.73 5.01 29.95
C GLN A 92 -18.58 5.16 28.68
N PRO A 93 -19.67 5.95 28.68
CA PRO A 93 -20.17 6.44 27.41
C PRO A 93 -19.00 7.24 26.85
N VAL A 94 -18.30 6.66 25.87
CA VAL A 94 -17.48 7.46 24.97
C VAL A 94 -18.48 8.42 24.36
N ASP A 95 -18.40 9.70 24.77
CA ASP A 95 -19.32 10.71 24.29
C ASP A 95 -19.25 10.68 22.77
N PHE A 96 -20.31 10.17 22.15
CA PHE A 96 -20.40 10.08 20.70
C PHE A 96 -20.47 11.51 20.20
N VAL A 97 -19.29 12.07 19.90
CA VAL A 97 -19.12 13.32 19.17
C VAL A 97 -20.08 13.23 18.00
N SER A 98 -21.06 14.14 18.00
CA SER A 98 -22.24 14.00 17.15
C SER A 98 -21.80 13.82 15.71
N VAL A 99 -22.49 12.95 14.95
CA VAL A 99 -22.15 12.62 13.55
C VAL A 99 -22.44 13.81 12.63
N GLY A 100 -21.68 14.88 12.77
CA GLY A 100 -21.25 15.69 11.65
C GLY A 100 -20.48 14.77 10.69
N GLY A 101 -20.69 14.96 9.40
CA GLY A 101 -20.16 14.03 8.41
C GLY A 101 -18.63 14.04 8.39
N PHE A 102 -18.00 12.96 8.86
CA PHE A 102 -16.58 12.69 8.61
C PHE A 102 -16.27 12.65 7.10
N ARG A 103 -17.27 12.32 6.29
CA ARG A 103 -17.23 12.37 4.82
C ARG A 103 -16.99 13.80 4.35
N ARG A 104 -15.82 14.04 3.77
CA ARG A 104 -15.45 15.32 3.17
C ARG A 104 -16.47 15.76 2.10
N PRO A 105 -16.97 17.02 2.12
CA PRO A 105 -17.98 17.50 1.17
C PRO A 105 -17.55 17.38 -0.31
N PRO A 106 -18.49 17.09 -1.25
CA PRO A 106 -18.18 17.00 -2.68
C PRO A 106 -17.64 18.29 -3.33
N ALA A 107 -17.88 19.46 -2.73
CA ALA A 107 -17.38 20.74 -3.20
C ALA A 107 -15.86 20.87 -3.00
N ASP A 108 -15.34 20.34 -1.90
CA ASP A 108 -13.94 20.47 -1.49
C ASP A 108 -12.98 19.70 -2.41
N TYR A 109 -13.48 18.82 -3.28
CA TYR A 109 -12.71 18.14 -4.32
C TYR A 109 -12.61 18.93 -5.63
N ILE A 110 -13.19 20.13 -5.69
CA ILE A 110 -13.15 21.03 -6.84
C ILE A 110 -12.19 22.18 -6.51
N LEU A 111 -11.12 22.32 -7.30
CA LEU A 111 -10.12 23.39 -7.11
C LEU A 111 -10.73 24.75 -7.46
N ASP A 112 -10.19 25.85 -6.92
CA ASP A 112 -10.78 27.18 -7.11
C ASP A 112 -10.67 27.63 -8.59
N PRO A 113 -11.78 27.81 -9.33
CA PRO A 113 -11.73 28.33 -10.70
C PRO A 113 -11.24 29.79 -10.78
N ALA A 114 -11.14 30.50 -9.66
CA ALA A 114 -10.57 31.84 -9.54
C ALA A 114 -9.13 31.86 -8.96
N TRP A 115 -8.49 30.69 -8.79
CA TRP A 115 -7.14 30.58 -8.23
C TRP A 115 -6.12 31.46 -8.97
N ASN A 116 -5.26 32.14 -8.20
CA ASN A 116 -4.25 33.04 -8.76
C ASN A 116 -2.88 32.33 -8.94
N PHE A 117 -2.71 31.72 -10.10
CA PHE A 117 -1.46 31.11 -10.58
C PHE A 117 -0.25 32.05 -10.47
N GLU A 118 -0.46 33.37 -10.64
CA GLU A 118 0.62 34.36 -10.66
C GLU A 118 0.87 35.05 -9.31
N ALA A 119 0.28 34.55 -8.21
CA ALA A 119 0.57 35.10 -6.88
C ALA A 119 2.09 35.06 -6.57
N PRO A 120 2.62 36.05 -5.83
CA PRO A 120 3.96 35.92 -5.25
C PRO A 120 3.96 34.76 -4.25
N ALA A 121 5.12 34.11 -4.05
CA ALA A 121 5.30 32.99 -3.13
C ALA A 121 4.67 33.26 -1.75
N GLN A 122 3.85 32.33 -1.28
CA GLN A 122 3.10 32.40 -0.03
C GLN A 122 3.47 31.28 0.93
N VAL A 123 3.27 31.53 2.23
CA VAL A 123 3.30 30.49 3.24
C VAL A 123 1.89 29.91 3.38
N ARG A 124 1.74 28.61 3.17
CA ARG A 124 0.48 27.85 3.23
C ARG A 124 0.49 26.98 4.48
N THR A 125 -0.11 27.46 5.57
CA THR A 125 -0.15 26.76 6.85
C THR A 125 -1.41 25.90 6.99
N TYR A 126 -1.23 24.63 7.34
CA TYR A 126 -2.29 23.66 7.59
C TYR A 126 -2.14 23.08 9.00
N ASN A 127 -3.21 23.10 9.78
CA ASN A 127 -3.21 22.58 11.16
C ASN A 127 -4.06 21.31 11.17
N TRP A 128 -3.45 20.18 11.54
CA TRP A 128 -4.00 18.84 11.42
C TRP A 128 -3.98 18.13 12.77
N VAL A 129 -5.15 17.81 13.30
CA VAL A 129 -5.31 16.90 14.44
C VAL A 129 -5.59 15.50 13.90
N VAL A 130 -4.71 14.54 14.18
CA VAL A 130 -4.88 13.13 13.80
C VAL A 130 -5.66 12.40 14.89
N THR A 131 -6.82 11.83 14.55
CA THR A 131 -7.76 11.21 15.51
C THR A 131 -8.34 9.88 15.04
N ASP A 132 -8.44 8.94 15.97
CA ASP A 132 -9.25 7.72 15.83
C ASP A 132 -10.75 8.05 15.87
N ILE A 133 -11.53 7.51 14.93
CA ILE A 133 -13.00 7.53 14.93
C ILE A 133 -13.56 6.15 14.57
N VAL A 134 -14.88 5.97 14.70
CA VAL A 134 -15.61 4.91 13.97
C VAL A 134 -16.28 5.54 12.76
N GLY A 135 -15.73 5.28 11.58
CA GLY A 135 -16.27 5.74 10.30
C GLY A 135 -17.08 4.63 9.61
N ASN A 136 -17.85 4.99 8.58
CA ASN A 136 -18.55 4.02 7.75
C ASN A 136 -18.62 4.30 6.22
N PRO A 137 -17.53 4.74 5.54
CA PRO A 137 -17.45 5.13 4.13
C PRO A 137 -18.50 4.55 3.15
N ASP A 138 -18.55 3.22 3.05
CA ASP A 138 -19.38 2.43 2.12
C ASP A 138 -20.69 1.89 2.72
N GLY A 139 -20.93 2.13 4.01
CA GLY A 139 -22.02 1.59 4.82
C GLY A 139 -21.56 0.77 6.04
N VAL A 140 -20.37 0.17 5.98
CA VAL A 140 -19.84 -0.71 7.05
C VAL A 140 -19.06 0.10 8.08
N PHE A 141 -19.45 -0.02 9.35
CA PHE A 141 -18.80 0.67 10.46
C PHE A 141 -17.49 -0.03 10.84
N ARG A 142 -16.39 0.72 10.85
CA ARG A 142 -15.07 0.26 11.29
C ARG A 142 -14.27 1.39 11.98
N PRO A 143 -13.28 1.06 12.83
CA PRO A 143 -12.31 2.06 13.31
C PRO A 143 -11.53 2.63 12.13
N MET A 144 -11.28 3.94 12.14
CA MET A 144 -10.57 4.68 11.09
C MET A 144 -9.73 5.78 11.71
N LEU A 145 -8.65 6.15 11.04
CA LEU A 145 -7.83 7.30 11.35
C LEU A 145 -8.25 8.48 10.46
N THR A 146 -8.32 9.68 11.02
CA THR A 146 -8.79 10.88 10.32
C THR A 146 -7.91 12.09 10.61
N ILE A 147 -7.94 13.06 9.69
CA ILE A 147 -7.30 14.36 9.87
C ILE A 147 -8.41 15.39 10.06
N ASN A 148 -8.38 16.12 11.17
CA ASN A 148 -9.43 17.07 11.58
C ASN A 148 -10.85 16.45 11.62
N GLY A 149 -10.94 15.15 11.95
CA GLY A 149 -12.19 14.39 11.91
C GLY A 149 -12.75 14.12 10.51
N GLN A 150 -11.99 14.41 9.44
CA GLN A 150 -12.39 14.21 8.05
C GLN A 150 -11.68 13.03 7.39
N PHE A 151 -12.40 12.37 6.48
CA PHE A 151 -11.90 11.34 5.58
C PHE A 151 -12.56 11.45 4.18
N PRO A 152 -11.77 11.32 3.10
CA PRO A 152 -10.34 11.59 3.00
C PRO A 152 -9.91 12.92 3.64
N GLY A 153 -8.62 13.06 3.94
CA GLY A 153 -8.06 14.26 4.55
C GLY A 153 -8.22 15.52 3.68
N PRO A 154 -7.95 16.71 4.24
CA PRO A 154 -8.04 18.00 3.54
C PRO A 154 -7.13 18.08 2.31
N LEU A 155 -7.42 19.01 1.40
CA LEU A 155 -6.54 19.30 0.26
C LEU A 155 -5.44 20.25 0.71
N ILE A 156 -4.20 19.99 0.28
CA ILE A 156 -3.15 20.99 0.19
C ILE A 156 -3.19 21.57 -1.23
N GLU A 157 -3.46 22.86 -1.37
CA GLU A 157 -3.50 23.61 -2.64
C GLU A 157 -2.46 24.75 -2.54
N CYS A 158 -1.53 24.82 -3.49
CA CYS A 158 -0.50 25.85 -3.52
C CYS A 158 -0.02 26.17 -4.95
N ASN A 159 0.75 27.25 -5.11
CA ASN A 159 1.51 27.52 -6.32
C ASN A 159 2.93 26.94 -6.21
N GLU A 160 3.57 26.71 -7.35
CA GLU A 160 5.02 26.58 -7.39
C GLU A 160 5.69 27.85 -6.80
N GLY A 161 6.65 27.64 -5.90
CA GLY A 161 7.33 28.67 -5.12
C GLY A 161 6.75 28.88 -3.72
N ASP A 162 5.56 28.34 -3.41
CA ASP A 162 4.97 28.45 -2.06
C ASP A 162 5.70 27.55 -1.04
N THR A 163 5.77 28.03 0.21
CA THR A 163 6.22 27.24 1.37
C THR A 163 5.00 26.57 2.02
N ILE A 164 5.02 25.24 2.12
CA ILE A 164 4.00 24.48 2.85
C ILE A 164 4.47 24.33 4.30
N ILE A 165 3.59 24.62 5.25
CA ILE A 165 3.74 24.27 6.67
C ILE A 165 2.58 23.35 7.04
N VAL A 166 2.88 22.20 7.63
CA VAL A 166 1.85 21.31 8.22
C VAL A 166 2.18 21.07 9.69
N GLU A 167 1.34 21.59 10.57
CA GLU A 167 1.38 21.36 12.02
C GLU A 167 0.51 20.14 12.34
N VAL A 168 1.14 18.99 12.60
CA VAL A 168 0.49 17.72 12.91
C VAL A 168 0.47 17.52 14.43
N ASP A 169 -0.71 17.45 15.02
CA ASP A 169 -0.95 17.01 16.40
C ASP A 169 -1.46 15.57 16.39
N ASN A 170 -0.64 14.63 16.85
CA ASN A 170 -1.04 13.23 16.89
C ASN A 170 -1.82 12.91 18.18
N GLN A 171 -3.15 12.95 18.10
CA GLN A 171 -4.05 12.52 19.18
C GLN A 171 -4.51 11.06 19.05
N SER A 172 -3.98 10.30 18.06
CA SER A 172 -4.29 8.87 17.91
C SER A 172 -3.61 8.00 18.97
N ILE A 173 -4.14 6.80 19.18
CA ILE A 173 -3.46 5.73 19.92
C ILE A 173 -2.20 5.21 19.20
N ASN A 174 -2.11 5.38 17.88
CA ASN A 174 -0.97 4.97 17.06
C ASN A 174 0.04 6.11 16.89
N SER A 175 1.30 5.78 16.67
CA SER A 175 2.26 6.72 16.09
C SER A 175 1.95 6.97 14.61
N THR A 176 2.47 8.05 14.03
CA THR A 176 2.30 8.38 12.61
C THR A 176 3.49 9.17 12.07
N ALA A 177 3.72 9.17 10.76
CA ALA A 177 4.59 10.12 10.07
C ALA A 177 3.98 10.40 8.70
N ILE A 178 3.99 11.66 8.23
CA ILE A 178 3.33 12.04 6.98
C ILE A 178 4.38 12.18 5.88
N HIS A 179 4.30 11.30 4.88
CA HIS A 179 5.05 11.46 3.63
C HIS A 179 4.23 12.28 2.62
N PHE A 180 4.94 13.11 1.85
CA PHE A 180 4.39 13.93 0.79
C PHE A 180 4.82 13.32 -0.54
N HIS A 181 3.94 12.50 -1.12
CA HIS A 181 4.27 11.57 -2.20
C HIS A 181 4.64 12.27 -3.51
N GLY A 182 5.84 12.00 -4.02
CA GLY A 182 6.38 12.57 -5.26
C GLY A 182 6.92 14.00 -5.14
N LEU A 183 6.98 14.58 -3.93
CA LEU A 183 7.59 15.88 -3.67
C LEU A 183 9.11 15.72 -3.54
N TYR A 184 9.92 16.57 -4.18
CA TYR A 184 11.38 16.42 -4.15
C TYR A 184 12.04 16.65 -2.78
N GLN A 185 11.43 17.41 -1.86
CA GLN A 185 12.01 17.73 -0.54
C GLN A 185 13.48 18.23 -0.60
N ASN A 186 13.81 19.01 -1.65
CA ASN A 186 15.17 19.43 -1.93
C ASN A 186 15.70 20.33 -0.79
N GLY A 187 16.85 19.96 -0.21
CA GLY A 187 17.40 20.59 1.00
C GLY A 187 16.56 20.43 2.26
N THR A 188 15.53 19.58 2.23
CA THR A 188 14.52 19.38 3.29
C THR A 188 14.22 17.89 3.51
N ASN A 189 15.18 16.99 3.23
CA ASN A 189 15.02 15.54 3.32
C ASN A 189 14.53 15.02 4.70
N TRP A 190 14.82 15.69 5.81
CA TRP A 190 14.25 15.38 7.14
C TRP A 190 12.75 15.74 7.30
N MET A 191 12.14 16.38 6.31
CA MET A 191 10.69 16.64 6.21
C MET A 191 9.98 15.67 5.24
N ASP A 192 10.70 14.69 4.70
CA ASP A 192 10.15 13.70 3.76
C ASP A 192 9.14 12.74 4.40
N GLY A 193 9.19 12.49 5.71
CA GLY A 193 8.17 11.72 6.42
C GLY A 193 8.34 10.20 6.45
N ALA A 194 9.34 9.64 5.76
CA ALA A 194 9.61 8.21 5.76
C ALA A 194 10.14 7.70 7.13
N THR A 195 9.29 6.98 7.86
CA THR A 195 9.62 6.37 9.16
C THR A 195 10.87 5.51 9.11
N GLY A 196 11.81 5.75 10.02
CA GLY A 196 13.06 4.99 10.14
C GLY A 196 14.07 5.23 9.01
N VAL A 197 13.71 6.01 7.99
CA VAL A 197 14.61 6.47 6.92
C VAL A 197 14.99 7.91 7.18
N THR A 198 14.04 8.86 7.14
CA THR A 198 14.31 10.30 7.27
C THR A 198 13.93 10.89 8.64
N GLN A 199 13.01 10.26 9.37
CA GLN A 199 12.62 10.69 10.72
C GLN A 199 12.16 9.52 11.62
N CYS A 200 12.09 9.77 12.92
CA CYS A 200 11.34 8.91 13.86
C CYS A 200 9.83 9.17 13.75
N PRO A 201 8.96 8.21 14.09
CA PRO A 201 7.52 8.43 14.16
C PRO A 201 7.11 9.54 15.14
N ILE A 202 6.03 10.26 14.84
CA ILE A 202 5.34 11.15 15.75
C ILE A 202 4.55 10.29 16.74
N ALA A 203 5.10 10.09 17.94
CA ALA A 203 4.47 9.31 19.01
C ALA A 203 3.11 9.89 19.46
N PRO A 204 2.20 9.07 20.03
CA PRO A 204 0.92 9.53 20.58
C PRO A 204 1.03 10.69 21.58
N ARG A 205 0.18 11.71 21.39
CA ARG A 205 0.14 12.99 22.13
C ARG A 205 1.41 13.83 21.97
N ARG A 206 2.05 13.76 20.80
CA ARG A 206 3.11 14.69 20.39
C ARG A 206 2.72 15.42 19.11
N THR A 207 3.26 16.63 18.96
CA THR A 207 3.13 17.46 17.76
C THR A 207 4.42 17.42 16.94
N PHE A 208 4.32 17.58 15.62
CA PHE A 208 5.46 17.85 14.73
C PHE A 208 5.07 18.87 13.65
N ARG A 209 6.05 19.58 13.11
CA ARG A 209 5.84 20.63 12.11
C ARG A 209 6.69 20.37 10.88
N TYR A 210 6.04 19.89 9.82
CA TYR A 210 6.64 19.83 8.48
C TYR A 210 6.73 21.25 7.91
N GLU A 211 7.88 21.61 7.34
CA GLU A 211 8.08 22.87 6.62
C GLU A 211 9.04 22.68 5.44
N PHE A 212 8.55 22.89 4.22
CA PHE A 212 9.35 22.80 3.01
C PHE A 212 8.81 23.75 1.92
N THR A 213 9.67 24.15 0.98
CA THR A 213 9.28 25.02 -0.14
C THR A 213 9.20 24.22 -1.43
N VAL A 214 8.08 24.38 -2.14
CA VAL A 214 7.81 23.70 -3.41
C VAL A 214 8.53 24.45 -4.54
N SER A 215 9.49 23.79 -5.22
CA SER A 215 10.31 24.42 -6.26
C SER A 215 10.67 23.43 -7.36
N GLY A 216 10.52 23.83 -8.63
CA GLY A 216 10.85 23.00 -9.80
C GLY A 216 9.86 21.86 -10.07
N GLN A 217 8.65 21.93 -9.51
CA GLN A 217 7.64 20.87 -9.56
C GLN A 217 6.23 21.45 -9.50
N SER A 218 5.31 20.82 -10.24
CA SER A 218 3.89 21.17 -10.34
C SER A 218 3.06 19.91 -10.63
N GLY A 219 1.73 20.01 -10.62
CA GLY A 219 0.81 18.92 -10.96
C GLY A 219 0.15 18.22 -9.76
N THR A 220 -0.13 16.93 -9.91
CA THR A 220 -0.99 16.15 -9.02
C THR A 220 -0.21 15.17 -8.16
N TYR A 221 -0.33 15.34 -6.84
CA TYR A 221 0.31 14.56 -5.81
C TYR A 221 -0.69 14.23 -4.70
N TYR A 222 -0.23 13.55 -3.66
CA TYR A 222 -0.99 13.33 -2.44
C TYR A 222 -0.01 13.25 -1.26
N TYR A 223 -0.54 13.24 -0.05
CA TYR A 223 0.21 12.92 1.16
C TYR A 223 -0.46 11.73 1.83
N HIS A 224 0.31 10.94 2.58
CA HIS A 224 -0.20 9.79 3.33
C HIS A 224 0.65 9.50 4.56
N SER A 225 0.11 8.70 5.48
CA SER A 225 0.92 8.11 6.54
C SER A 225 1.95 7.15 5.93
N HIS A 226 3.18 7.26 6.39
CA HIS A 226 4.29 6.34 6.11
C HIS A 226 4.63 5.48 7.35
N GLN A 227 3.71 5.41 8.31
CA GLN A 227 3.78 4.50 9.45
C GLN A 227 3.01 3.21 9.14
N ALA A 228 3.71 2.17 8.68
CA ALA A 228 3.11 0.93 8.22
C ALA A 228 1.93 1.15 7.25
N VAL A 229 0.93 0.28 7.27
CA VAL A 229 -0.23 0.34 6.37
C VAL A 229 -1.33 1.32 6.85
N THR A 230 -1.05 2.19 7.83
CA THR A 230 -2.05 3.10 8.44
C THR A 230 -2.65 4.15 7.49
N ALA A 231 -2.06 4.35 6.30
CA ALA A 231 -2.71 5.08 5.21
C ALA A 231 -4.05 4.44 4.81
N SER A 232 -4.12 3.10 4.74
CA SER A 232 -5.36 2.35 4.41
C SER A 232 -6.46 2.56 5.44
N ASP A 233 -6.09 2.84 6.70
CA ASP A 233 -7.03 3.17 7.78
C ASP A 233 -7.60 4.60 7.71
N GLY A 234 -7.09 5.45 6.81
CA GLY A 234 -7.67 6.75 6.45
C GLY A 234 -6.71 7.93 6.43
N LEU A 235 -5.43 7.75 6.80
CA LEU A 235 -4.43 8.82 6.77
C LEU A 235 -3.85 9.06 5.38
N PHE A 236 -4.64 9.70 4.52
CA PHE A 236 -4.19 10.30 3.27
C PHE A 236 -5.05 11.51 2.87
N GLY A 237 -4.54 12.34 1.98
CA GLY A 237 -5.29 13.41 1.32
C GLY A 237 -4.54 13.98 0.11
N PRO A 238 -5.23 14.72 -0.78
CA PRO A 238 -4.65 15.18 -2.03
C PRO A 238 -3.75 16.41 -1.84
N LEU A 239 -2.76 16.55 -2.73
CA LEU A 239 -1.88 17.70 -2.80
C LEU A 239 -1.79 18.16 -4.25
N VAL A 240 -2.17 19.41 -4.53
CA VAL A 240 -2.10 19.99 -5.88
C VAL A 240 -1.18 21.21 -5.85
N ILE A 241 -0.22 21.20 -6.78
CA ILE A 241 0.69 22.33 -7.01
C ILE A 241 0.38 22.92 -8.38
N HIS A 242 0.02 24.19 -8.40
CA HIS A 242 -0.26 24.92 -9.63
C HIS A 242 1.01 25.53 -10.21
N ALA A 243 1.31 25.20 -11.47
CA ALA A 243 2.30 25.91 -12.28
C ALA A 243 1.78 27.30 -12.69
N ARG A 244 2.69 28.27 -12.89
CA ARG A 244 2.32 29.60 -13.41
C ARG A 244 1.68 29.50 -14.81
N ASN A 245 2.27 28.67 -15.66
CA ASN A 245 1.82 28.36 -17.02
C ASN A 245 0.83 27.17 -17.10
N GLU A 246 0.17 26.77 -16.00
CA GLU A 246 -0.81 25.64 -15.95
C GLU A 246 -1.80 25.65 -17.13
N LYS A 247 -2.33 26.81 -17.53
CA LYS A 247 -3.31 26.92 -18.63
C LYS A 247 -2.72 26.66 -20.02
N GLU A 248 -1.41 26.84 -20.19
CA GLU A 248 -0.68 26.51 -21.41
C GLU A 248 -0.25 25.04 -21.38
N LEU A 249 0.29 24.56 -20.24
CA LEU A 249 0.71 23.18 -20.04
C LEU A 249 -0.39 22.16 -20.33
N GLN A 250 -1.63 22.43 -19.90
CA GLN A 250 -2.73 21.48 -20.10
C GLN A 250 -3.20 21.32 -21.56
N GLN A 251 -2.82 22.22 -22.48
CA GLN A 251 -3.16 22.25 -23.91
C GLN A 251 -4.68 22.27 -24.28
N ILE A 252 -5.58 21.95 -23.35
CA ILE A 252 -7.05 21.92 -23.47
C ILE A 252 -7.64 22.80 -22.37
N SER A 253 -8.45 23.79 -22.75
CA SER A 253 -9.16 24.65 -21.81
C SER A 253 -10.29 23.90 -21.10
N TYR A 254 -10.34 23.96 -19.76
CA TYR A 254 -11.30 23.24 -18.93
C TYR A 254 -12.15 24.17 -18.05
N ALA A 255 -13.39 23.76 -17.76
CA ALA A 255 -14.39 24.52 -17.00
C ALA A 255 -14.42 24.19 -15.49
N SER A 256 -13.82 23.08 -15.06
CA SER A 256 -13.44 22.85 -13.66
C SER A 256 -12.27 21.87 -13.57
N ASP A 257 -11.54 21.93 -12.47
CA ASP A 257 -10.47 21.01 -12.08
C ASP A 257 -10.90 20.26 -10.83
N ARG A 258 -10.67 18.94 -10.74
CA ARG A 258 -11.18 18.11 -9.64
C ARG A 258 -10.29 16.94 -9.27
N VAL A 259 -10.22 16.63 -7.98
CA VAL A 259 -9.56 15.44 -7.44
C VAL A 259 -10.50 14.22 -7.47
N VAL A 260 -9.97 13.07 -7.89
CA VAL A 260 -10.64 11.76 -7.87
C VAL A 260 -9.69 10.72 -7.29
N MET A 261 -9.68 10.58 -5.96
CA MET A 261 -8.95 9.52 -5.27
C MET A 261 -9.71 8.19 -5.38
N LEU A 262 -8.96 7.13 -5.72
CA LEU A 262 -9.39 5.75 -5.82
C LEU A 262 -8.68 4.95 -4.73
N GLN A 263 -9.42 4.17 -3.96
CA GLN A 263 -8.89 3.41 -2.83
C GLN A 263 -9.46 1.99 -2.82
N ASP A 264 -8.61 0.99 -2.61
CA ASP A 264 -9.06 -0.32 -2.11
C ASP A 264 -9.36 -0.25 -0.60
N TYR A 265 -10.45 -0.89 -0.20
CA TYR A 265 -11.05 -0.65 1.10
C TYR A 265 -11.31 -1.94 1.87
N TYR A 266 -10.89 -1.90 3.13
CA TYR A 266 -10.93 -3.00 4.08
C TYR A 266 -11.89 -2.67 5.22
N HIS A 267 -12.63 -3.66 5.72
CA HIS A 267 -13.54 -3.53 6.85
C HIS A 267 -12.88 -3.84 8.20
N ASP A 268 -11.68 -4.42 8.19
CA ASP A 268 -10.79 -4.54 9.34
C ASP A 268 -9.70 -3.45 9.33
N VAL A 269 -9.09 -3.20 10.49
CA VAL A 269 -7.98 -2.24 10.65
C VAL A 269 -6.66 -2.81 10.11
N SER A 270 -5.83 -1.96 9.53
CA SER A 270 -4.62 -2.36 8.82
C SER A 270 -3.62 -3.08 9.73
N SER A 271 -3.55 -2.75 11.01
CA SER A 271 -2.66 -3.40 11.99
C SER A 271 -3.00 -4.88 12.22
N LYS A 272 -4.29 -5.25 12.25
CA LYS A 272 -4.74 -6.64 12.33
C LYS A 272 -4.42 -7.38 11.02
N LEU A 273 -4.72 -6.75 9.89
CA LEU A 273 -4.49 -7.35 8.57
C LEU A 273 -3.00 -7.56 8.30
N LEU A 274 -2.14 -6.63 8.74
CA LEU A 274 -0.69 -6.73 8.61
C LEU A 274 -0.10 -7.84 9.49
N GLU A 275 -0.68 -8.11 10.66
CA GLU A 275 -0.29 -9.24 11.49
C GLU A 275 -0.53 -10.58 10.77
N SER A 276 -1.72 -10.77 10.19
CA SER A 276 -2.01 -11.97 9.39
C SER A 276 -1.38 -11.98 7.99
N ALA A 277 -0.95 -10.84 7.45
CA ALA A 277 -0.19 -10.78 6.19
C ALA A 277 1.29 -11.17 6.38
N LEU A 278 1.79 -11.14 7.62
CA LEU A 278 3.21 -11.36 7.94
C LEU A 278 3.46 -12.64 8.78
N GLU A 279 2.43 -13.42 9.11
CA GLU A 279 2.56 -14.65 9.90
C GLU A 279 3.03 -15.88 9.07
N PRO A 280 3.60 -16.92 9.70
CA PRO A 280 4.14 -18.10 9.01
C PRO A 280 3.13 -18.82 8.10
N GLY A 281 3.47 -18.97 6.82
CA GLY A 281 2.57 -19.56 5.82
C GLY A 281 1.47 -18.64 5.30
N SER A 282 1.51 -17.35 5.63
CA SER A 282 0.83 -16.31 4.87
C SER A 282 1.71 -15.93 3.68
N GLU A 283 1.21 -16.17 2.46
CA GLU A 283 1.99 -16.01 1.22
C GLU A 283 1.34 -15.02 0.23
N SER A 284 0.17 -14.47 0.57
CA SER A 284 -0.63 -13.55 -0.26
C SER A 284 -1.06 -12.31 0.52
N PRO A 285 -1.05 -11.10 -0.08
CA PRO A 285 -1.59 -9.90 0.58
C PRO A 285 -3.09 -9.99 0.90
N PRO A 286 -3.57 -9.32 1.97
CA PRO A 286 -4.99 -9.28 2.30
C PRO A 286 -5.86 -8.73 1.15
N ILE A 287 -6.89 -9.49 0.76
CA ILE A 287 -7.85 -9.10 -0.29
C ILE A 287 -8.79 -8.00 0.25
N PRO A 288 -9.03 -6.89 -0.50
CA PRO A 288 -9.94 -5.83 -0.07
C PRO A 288 -11.41 -6.25 -0.08
N ASP A 289 -12.18 -5.86 0.94
CA ASP A 289 -13.65 -6.03 1.01
C ASP A 289 -14.40 -5.22 -0.07
N GLY A 290 -13.75 -4.21 -0.66
CA GLY A 290 -14.27 -3.42 -1.78
C GLY A 290 -13.37 -2.26 -2.19
N ALA A 291 -13.95 -1.20 -2.73
CA ALA A 291 -13.25 0.01 -3.14
C ALA A 291 -14.08 1.29 -2.89
N LEU A 292 -13.42 2.45 -2.87
CA LEU A 292 -14.03 3.78 -2.68
C LEU A 292 -13.61 4.74 -3.80
N ILE A 293 -14.48 5.73 -4.09
CA ILE A 293 -14.13 6.94 -4.86
C ILE A 293 -14.36 8.15 -3.95
N ASN A 294 -13.32 8.97 -3.71
CA ASN A 294 -13.35 10.12 -2.81
C ASN A 294 -13.98 9.79 -1.43
N GLY A 295 -13.67 8.62 -0.88
CA GLY A 295 -14.15 8.16 0.43
C GLY A 295 -15.56 7.56 0.45
N LEU A 296 -16.17 7.31 -0.70
CA LEU A 296 -17.58 6.92 -0.81
C LEU A 296 -17.77 5.66 -1.68
N ASN A 297 -18.72 4.81 -1.30
CA ASN A 297 -19.30 3.73 -2.12
C ASN A 297 -20.68 3.33 -1.51
N GLN A 298 -21.31 2.28 -2.05
CA GLN A 298 -22.48 1.63 -1.47
C GLN A 298 -22.28 0.12 -1.45
N GLN A 299 -22.09 -0.46 -0.25
CA GLN A 299 -22.24 -1.89 -0.03
C GLN A 299 -23.69 -2.28 0.20
N ASP A 300 -23.97 -3.59 0.11
CA ASP A 300 -25.24 -4.21 0.45
C ASP A 300 -25.12 -4.95 1.78
N CYS A 301 -25.56 -4.31 2.87
CA CYS A 301 -25.47 -4.86 4.22
C CYS A 301 -26.17 -6.22 4.39
N SER A 302 -27.11 -6.60 3.50
CA SER A 302 -27.76 -7.92 3.58
C SER A 302 -26.81 -9.08 3.27
N LYS A 303 -25.68 -8.81 2.62
CA LYS A 303 -24.61 -9.77 2.31
C LYS A 303 -23.54 -9.89 3.39
N LEU A 304 -23.57 -9.04 4.43
CA LEU A 304 -22.53 -8.95 5.46
C LEU A 304 -23.04 -9.33 6.87
N PRO A 305 -23.65 -10.52 7.08
CA PRO A 305 -24.24 -10.93 8.36
C PRO A 305 -23.14 -11.20 9.41
N GLY A 306 -22.73 -10.14 10.11
CA GLY A 306 -21.66 -10.15 11.10
C GLY A 306 -20.93 -8.81 11.23
N ARG A 307 -21.00 -7.96 10.19
CA ARG A 307 -20.54 -6.55 10.26
C ARG A 307 -21.67 -5.65 10.79
N LEU A 308 -21.31 -4.62 11.55
CA LEU A 308 -22.22 -3.49 11.81
C LEU A 308 -22.29 -2.65 10.52
N CYS A 309 -23.46 -2.57 9.89
CA CYS A 309 -23.62 -1.97 8.56
C CYS A 309 -24.99 -1.30 8.43
N ASP A 310 -25.05 -0.10 7.84
CA ASP A 310 -26.30 0.64 7.62
C ASP A 310 -26.42 1.17 6.18
N ASN A 311 -27.26 0.48 5.40
CA ASN A 311 -27.63 0.81 4.02
C ASN A 311 -28.18 2.25 3.85
N THR A 312 -28.70 2.88 4.90
CA THR A 312 -29.23 4.26 4.84
C THR A 312 -28.14 5.33 4.84
N THR A 313 -26.92 4.99 5.26
CA THR A 313 -25.74 5.88 5.23
C THR A 313 -24.90 5.76 3.95
N CYS A 314 -25.09 4.68 3.18
CA CYS A 314 -24.38 4.39 1.93
C CYS A 314 -24.60 5.48 0.87
N THR A 315 -23.56 6.27 0.57
CA THR A 315 -23.65 7.39 -0.37
C THR A 315 -22.98 7.03 -1.69
N GLN A 316 -23.75 6.94 -2.79
CA GLN A 316 -23.19 6.79 -4.14
C GLN A 316 -22.31 8.01 -4.48
N PRO A 317 -21.03 7.81 -4.86
CA PRO A 317 -20.19 8.89 -5.38
C PRO A 317 -20.85 9.62 -6.56
N ARG A 318 -20.67 10.94 -6.65
CA ARG A 318 -21.32 11.79 -7.67
C ARG A 318 -20.41 12.93 -8.10
N MET A 319 -20.44 13.25 -9.40
CA MET A 319 -19.76 14.41 -9.98
C MET A 319 -20.75 15.20 -10.86
N ASP A 320 -21.15 16.37 -10.39
CA ASP A 320 -21.93 17.34 -11.19
C ASP A 320 -21.00 18.11 -12.13
N LEU A 321 -21.00 17.77 -13.42
CA LEU A 321 -20.23 18.45 -14.47
C LEU A 321 -21.10 19.44 -15.24
N LEU A 322 -20.51 20.38 -15.96
CA LEU A 322 -21.24 21.29 -16.85
C LEU A 322 -21.36 20.60 -18.22
N ALA A 323 -22.55 20.54 -18.81
CA ALA A 323 -22.72 20.00 -20.16
C ALA A 323 -22.00 20.86 -21.23
N ASP A 324 -21.60 20.23 -22.33
CA ASP A 324 -20.92 20.86 -23.47
C ASP A 324 -19.56 21.54 -23.11
N ALA A 325 -18.79 20.95 -22.17
CA ALA A 325 -17.54 21.50 -21.66
C ALA A 325 -16.44 20.43 -21.42
N HIS A 326 -15.20 20.86 -21.26
CA HIS A 326 -14.11 19.99 -20.77
C HIS A 326 -13.93 20.13 -19.26
N HIS A 327 -13.63 19.03 -18.58
CA HIS A 327 -13.33 19.00 -17.15
C HIS A 327 -12.05 18.20 -16.89
N ARG A 328 -11.10 18.75 -16.12
CA ARG A 328 -9.91 18.02 -15.66
C ARG A 328 -10.30 17.19 -14.44
N LEU A 329 -10.01 15.89 -14.50
CA LEU A 329 -10.13 14.95 -13.39
C LEU A 329 -8.73 14.44 -13.06
N ARG A 330 -8.20 14.85 -11.91
CA ARG A 330 -6.93 14.45 -11.30
C ARG A 330 -7.14 13.13 -10.56
N ILE A 331 -6.89 12.02 -11.24
CA ILE A 331 -7.06 10.67 -10.71
C ILE A 331 -5.82 10.31 -9.90
N ILE A 332 -6.02 9.76 -8.69
CA ILE A 332 -4.96 9.36 -7.76
C ILE A 332 -5.33 7.97 -7.23
N ASN A 333 -4.45 6.99 -7.32
CA ASN A 333 -4.64 5.72 -6.61
C ASN A 333 -3.94 5.78 -5.24
N VAL A 334 -4.73 5.72 -4.17
CA VAL A 334 -4.28 5.74 -2.76
C VAL A 334 -4.57 4.41 -2.05
N GLY A 335 -4.85 3.34 -2.81
CA GLY A 335 -5.02 1.98 -2.32
C GLY A 335 -3.70 1.34 -1.84
N ALA A 336 -3.83 0.28 -1.04
CA ALA A 336 -2.73 -0.51 -0.50
C ALA A 336 -2.29 -1.68 -1.40
N LEU A 337 -3.12 -2.11 -2.37
CA LEU A 337 -2.89 -3.31 -3.19
C LEU A 337 -3.45 -3.24 -4.61
N ALA A 338 -4.60 -2.59 -4.82
CA ALA A 338 -5.37 -2.75 -6.04
C ALA A 338 -4.93 -1.81 -7.16
N TRP A 339 -4.75 -2.37 -8.35
CA TRP A 339 -4.77 -1.61 -9.59
C TRP A 339 -6.18 -1.22 -9.96
N PHE A 340 -6.39 0.05 -10.31
CA PHE A 340 -7.67 0.52 -10.84
C PHE A 340 -7.63 0.66 -12.37
N GLN A 341 -8.50 -0.11 -13.01
CA GLN A 341 -8.91 0.10 -14.40
C GLN A 341 -10.06 1.12 -14.44
N VAL A 342 -9.76 2.37 -14.75
CA VAL A 342 -10.72 3.48 -14.83
C VAL A 342 -11.34 3.57 -16.23
N SER A 343 -12.63 3.87 -16.31
CA SER A 343 -13.33 4.20 -17.56
C SER A 343 -14.58 5.06 -17.30
N VAL A 344 -15.08 5.75 -18.32
CA VAL A 344 -16.37 6.45 -18.28
C VAL A 344 -17.26 5.92 -19.41
N ASP A 345 -18.50 5.54 -19.07
CA ASP A 345 -19.47 5.00 -20.03
C ASP A 345 -19.67 5.97 -21.20
N GLU A 346 -19.59 5.44 -22.43
CA GLU A 346 -19.87 6.17 -23.68
C GLU A 346 -18.92 7.37 -23.93
N HIS A 347 -17.85 7.53 -23.13
CA HIS A 347 -16.87 8.63 -23.23
C HIS A 347 -15.46 8.15 -23.59
N GLU A 348 -14.78 8.97 -24.38
CA GLU A 348 -13.34 8.98 -24.58
C GLU A 348 -12.78 10.24 -23.89
N PHE A 349 -11.60 10.16 -23.31
CA PHE A 349 -10.93 11.25 -22.59
C PHE A 349 -9.49 11.42 -23.10
N SER A 350 -8.91 12.60 -22.88
CA SER A 350 -7.48 12.82 -23.16
C SER A 350 -6.68 12.84 -21.87
N ILE A 351 -5.69 11.95 -21.73
CA ILE A 351 -4.69 12.00 -20.65
C ILE A 351 -3.78 13.21 -20.91
N THR A 352 -3.59 14.09 -19.91
CA THR A 352 -2.79 15.33 -20.01
C THR A 352 -1.63 15.40 -19.01
N GLU A 353 -1.55 14.49 -18.05
CA GLU A 353 -0.54 14.48 -17.01
C GLU A 353 -0.29 13.05 -16.54
N VAL A 354 0.97 12.73 -16.21
CA VAL A 354 1.38 11.49 -15.52
C VAL A 354 2.25 11.89 -14.33
N ASP A 355 1.83 11.58 -13.11
CA ASP A 355 2.57 11.84 -11.86
C ASP A 355 3.15 13.27 -11.76
N GLY A 356 2.37 14.30 -12.10
CA GLY A 356 2.84 15.69 -12.12
C GLY A 356 3.82 16.03 -13.25
N THR A 357 3.83 15.27 -14.34
CA THR A 357 4.53 15.58 -15.59
C THR A 357 3.50 15.74 -16.69
N ASP A 358 3.33 16.96 -17.19
CA ASP A 358 2.33 17.26 -18.22
C ASP A 358 2.73 16.72 -19.60
N ILE A 359 1.78 16.13 -20.31
CA ILE A 359 1.95 15.44 -21.59
C ILE A 359 1.00 15.98 -22.66
N ILE A 360 1.41 15.87 -23.93
CA ILE A 360 0.57 16.21 -25.08
C ILE A 360 -0.72 15.36 -25.02
N PRO A 361 -1.93 15.97 -25.09
CA PRO A 361 -3.19 15.29 -24.81
C PRO A 361 -3.42 13.99 -25.59
N THR A 362 -3.27 12.85 -24.92
CA THR A 362 -3.30 11.51 -25.53
C THR A 362 -4.63 10.82 -25.25
N LYS A 363 -5.36 10.44 -26.30
CA LYS A 363 -6.74 9.92 -26.20
C LYS A 363 -6.80 8.44 -25.81
N ASP A 364 -7.60 8.13 -24.78
CA ASP A 364 -7.99 6.76 -24.42
C ASP A 364 -9.44 6.71 -23.90
N ARG A 365 -9.96 5.50 -23.69
CA ARG A 365 -11.25 5.15 -23.08
C ARG A 365 -11.06 4.38 -21.78
N ARG A 366 -9.84 3.91 -21.52
CA ARG A 366 -9.45 3.11 -20.37
C ARG A 366 -8.11 3.61 -19.83
N LEU A 367 -8.00 3.73 -18.52
CA LEU A 367 -6.77 4.13 -17.84
C LEU A 367 -6.42 3.07 -16.79
N MET A 368 -5.17 2.64 -16.76
CA MET A 368 -4.60 1.76 -15.73
C MET A 368 -3.81 2.60 -14.73
N VAL A 369 -4.11 2.45 -13.44
CA VAL A 369 -3.47 3.19 -12.35
C VAL A 369 -3.06 2.20 -11.25
N SER A 370 -1.76 1.93 -11.10
CA SER A 370 -1.24 1.18 -9.95
C SER A 370 -1.27 2.02 -8.67
N PRO A 371 -1.16 1.42 -7.49
CA PRO A 371 -0.99 2.16 -6.23
C PRO A 371 0.05 3.27 -6.34
N ALA A 372 -0.28 4.42 -5.77
CA ALA A 372 0.46 5.68 -5.80
C ALA A 372 0.59 6.43 -7.14
N GLN A 373 0.16 5.87 -8.28
CA GLN A 373 0.15 6.62 -9.54
C GLN A 373 -0.96 7.67 -9.62
N ARG A 374 -0.67 8.76 -10.35
CA ARG A 374 -1.58 9.87 -10.65
C ARG A 374 -1.63 10.13 -12.15
N TYR A 375 -2.82 10.46 -12.64
CA TYR A 375 -3.02 10.93 -14.02
C TYR A 375 -4.09 12.02 -14.05
N SER A 376 -3.85 13.11 -14.79
CA SER A 376 -4.96 13.99 -15.19
C SER A 376 -5.58 13.52 -16.49
N ILE A 377 -6.92 13.51 -16.52
CA ILE A 377 -7.69 13.33 -17.76
C ILE A 377 -8.62 14.51 -18.01
N MET A 378 -8.72 14.91 -19.27
CA MET A 378 -9.71 15.87 -19.79
C MET A 378 -10.93 15.12 -20.31
N LEU A 379 -12.02 15.14 -19.55
CA LEU A 379 -13.30 14.57 -19.94
C LEU A 379 -14.15 15.62 -20.68
N ASN A 380 -14.62 15.29 -21.87
CA ASN A 380 -15.53 16.15 -22.66
C ASN A 380 -16.99 15.74 -22.41
N THR A 381 -17.82 16.67 -21.95
CA THR A 381 -19.24 16.46 -21.63
C THR A 381 -20.20 16.81 -22.77
N GLY A 382 -19.77 16.63 -24.02
CA GLY A 382 -20.61 16.80 -25.22
C GLY A 382 -21.49 15.60 -25.59
N GLN A 383 -21.57 14.54 -24.77
CA GLN A 383 -22.41 13.38 -25.08
C GLN A 383 -23.89 13.67 -24.85
N ASN A 384 -24.76 13.20 -25.75
CA ASN A 384 -26.19 13.50 -25.75
C ASN A 384 -27.10 12.27 -25.64
N THR A 385 -26.53 11.11 -25.33
CA THR A 385 -27.24 9.83 -25.15
C THR A 385 -27.98 9.72 -23.82
N ALA A 386 -27.50 10.42 -22.79
CA ALA A 386 -28.08 10.48 -21.44
C ALA A 386 -27.73 11.80 -20.73
N ASP A 387 -28.44 12.11 -19.63
CA ASP A 387 -28.09 13.19 -18.69
C ASP A 387 -27.19 12.70 -17.53
N ASN A 388 -27.01 11.38 -17.42
CA ASN A 388 -26.34 10.69 -16.32
C ASN A 388 -25.51 9.52 -16.86
N PHE A 389 -24.22 9.48 -16.50
CA PHE A 389 -23.25 8.47 -16.95
C PHE A 389 -22.52 7.82 -15.77
N TRP A 390 -22.03 6.59 -15.93
CA TRP A 390 -21.11 5.99 -14.96
C TRP A 390 -19.66 6.33 -15.26
N PHE A 391 -18.99 6.96 -14.28
CA PHE A 391 -17.56 6.76 -14.06
C PHE A 391 -17.38 5.45 -13.28
N ARG A 392 -16.41 4.64 -13.69
CA ARG A 392 -16.11 3.32 -13.11
C ARG A 392 -14.63 3.27 -12.75
N ALA A 393 -14.31 2.80 -11.55
CA ALA A 393 -12.97 2.33 -11.22
C ALA A 393 -13.10 0.86 -10.79
N ARG A 394 -12.42 -0.03 -11.51
CA ARG A 394 -12.48 -1.48 -11.28
C ARG A 394 -11.15 -2.00 -10.78
N MET A 395 -11.14 -2.72 -9.66
CA MET A 395 -9.97 -3.45 -9.17
C MET A 395 -9.64 -4.59 -10.14
N VAL A 396 -8.37 -4.71 -10.53
CA VAL A 396 -7.92 -5.77 -11.47
C VAL A 396 -7.56 -7.03 -10.69
N THR A 397 -8.59 -7.81 -10.35
CA THR A 397 -8.50 -8.97 -9.44
C THR A 397 -7.72 -10.16 -9.99
N HIS A 398 -7.29 -10.13 -11.26
CA HIS A 398 -6.51 -11.22 -11.87
C HIS A 398 -5.03 -11.23 -11.45
N CYS A 399 -4.58 -10.13 -10.84
CA CYS A 399 -3.20 -9.95 -10.38
C CYS A 399 -3.03 -10.32 -8.89
N TRP A 400 -4.01 -11.01 -8.32
CA TRP A 400 -4.02 -11.46 -6.93
C TRP A 400 -3.90 -12.99 -6.91
N GLN A 401 -3.05 -13.50 -6.04
CA GLN A 401 -2.85 -14.93 -5.81
C GLN A 401 -4.11 -15.55 -5.17
N GLU A 402 -4.41 -16.81 -5.55
CA GLU A 402 -5.55 -17.65 -5.11
C GLU A 402 -6.76 -16.88 -4.52
N PRO A 403 -7.46 -16.06 -5.34
CA PRO A 403 -8.35 -15.03 -4.81
C PRO A 403 -9.70 -15.58 -4.33
N ASP A 404 -9.82 -15.83 -3.02
CA ASP A 404 -11.08 -16.07 -2.31
C ASP A 404 -11.87 -14.74 -2.19
N LEU A 405 -12.59 -14.38 -3.25
CA LEU A 405 -13.18 -13.04 -3.41
C LEU A 405 -14.42 -12.81 -2.51
N PRO A 406 -14.62 -11.59 -1.95
CA PRO A 406 -15.79 -11.20 -1.15
C PRO A 406 -17.19 -11.29 -1.81
N GLY A 407 -17.31 -11.88 -3.00
CA GLY A 407 -18.54 -12.05 -3.75
C GLY A 407 -18.75 -11.03 -4.88
N PRO A 408 -19.84 -11.16 -5.65
CA PRO A 408 -19.99 -10.43 -6.91
C PRO A 408 -20.23 -8.92 -6.72
N GLY A 409 -19.33 -8.11 -7.31
CA GLY A 409 -19.48 -6.66 -7.45
C GLY A 409 -18.65 -5.81 -6.49
N PHE A 410 -17.91 -6.42 -5.56
CA PHE A 410 -16.94 -5.72 -4.69
C PHE A 410 -15.83 -5.01 -5.50
N ASP A 411 -15.53 -5.54 -6.68
CA ASP A 411 -14.45 -5.16 -7.59
C ASP A 411 -14.71 -3.88 -8.39
N GLU A 412 -15.93 -3.33 -8.43
CA GLU A 412 -16.28 -2.20 -9.31
C GLU A 412 -17.03 -1.08 -8.58
N VAL A 413 -16.28 -0.12 -8.02
CA VAL A 413 -16.81 1.14 -7.47
C VAL A 413 -17.17 2.12 -8.59
N LYS A 414 -18.24 2.92 -8.36
CA LYS A 414 -18.88 3.74 -9.40
C LYS A 414 -19.21 5.14 -8.89
N ALA A 415 -19.05 6.14 -9.76
CA ALA A 415 -19.55 7.49 -9.54
C ALA A 415 -20.56 7.88 -10.63
N ALA A 416 -21.66 8.51 -10.23
CA ALA A 416 -22.62 9.08 -11.17
C ALA A 416 -22.12 10.45 -11.65
N ILE A 417 -21.71 10.54 -12.91
CA ILE A 417 -21.50 11.82 -13.59
C ILE A 417 -22.88 12.34 -14.02
N HIS A 418 -23.28 13.48 -13.48
CA HIS A 418 -24.54 14.15 -13.82
C HIS A 418 -24.25 15.43 -14.60
N TYR A 419 -24.94 15.63 -15.72
CA TYR A 419 -24.79 16.80 -16.58
C TYR A 419 -25.68 17.95 -16.10
N THR A 420 -25.05 18.98 -15.55
CA THR A 420 -25.72 20.24 -15.19
C THR A 420 -25.78 21.20 -16.38
N SER A 421 -26.85 21.99 -16.46
CA SER A 421 -27.00 23.02 -17.51
C SER A 421 -27.72 24.23 -16.94
N LYS A 422 -27.28 25.44 -17.32
CA LYS A 422 -27.92 26.71 -16.94
C LYS A 422 -29.38 26.85 -17.41
N ARG A 423 -29.87 25.93 -18.25
CA ARG A 423 -31.26 25.89 -18.75
C ARG A 423 -32.11 24.70 -18.25
N ARG A 424 -31.51 23.64 -17.71
CA ARG A 424 -32.26 22.52 -17.12
C ARG A 424 -32.34 22.73 -15.62
N GLY A 425 -33.56 22.72 -15.07
CA GLY A 425 -33.77 22.82 -13.62
C GLY A 425 -33.19 21.62 -12.87
N LYS A 426 -33.24 21.66 -11.53
CA LYS A 426 -32.83 20.53 -10.66
C LYS A 426 -33.74 19.31 -10.87
N ALA A 427 -33.49 18.53 -11.92
CA ALA A 427 -34.10 17.23 -12.12
C ALA A 427 -33.68 16.27 -10.99
N ALA A 428 -34.57 15.36 -10.61
CA ALA A 428 -34.19 14.27 -9.72
C ALA A 428 -33.21 13.36 -10.47
N VAL A 429 -32.00 13.18 -9.93
CA VAL A 429 -30.95 12.40 -10.59
C VAL A 429 -31.32 10.93 -10.55
N SER A 430 -31.69 10.40 -11.72
CA SER A 430 -31.87 8.98 -11.96
C SER A 430 -30.52 8.25 -11.92
N ARG A 431 -30.54 7.00 -11.47
CA ARG A 431 -29.37 6.11 -11.56
C ARG A 431 -28.96 5.97 -13.04
N PRO A 432 -27.68 6.20 -13.42
CA PRO A 432 -27.25 6.08 -14.81
C PRO A 432 -27.58 4.70 -15.40
N SER A 433 -28.14 4.69 -16.62
CA SER A 433 -28.52 3.48 -17.38
C SER A 433 -27.65 3.29 -18.62
N THR A 434 -26.46 3.88 -18.62
CA THR A 434 -25.51 3.93 -19.73
C THR A 434 -24.78 2.61 -19.95
N ARG A 435 -24.15 2.49 -21.11
CA ARG A 435 -23.44 1.27 -21.54
C ARG A 435 -21.95 1.40 -21.31
N ARG A 436 -21.39 0.41 -20.59
CA ARG A 436 -19.93 0.22 -20.55
C ARG A 436 -19.36 0.02 -21.94
N TRP A 437 -18.08 0.39 -22.10
CA TRP A 437 -17.30 -0.01 -23.25
C TRP A 437 -17.27 -1.55 -23.39
N SER A 438 -17.33 -2.01 -24.65
CA SER A 438 -17.40 -3.44 -25.01
C SER A 438 -16.04 -4.15 -25.00
N ALA A 439 -14.99 -3.48 -24.53
CA ALA A 439 -13.69 -4.11 -24.29
C ALA A 439 -13.80 -5.16 -23.17
N GLY A 440 -12.86 -6.12 -23.19
CA GLY A 440 -12.64 -7.02 -22.06
C GLY A 440 -12.28 -6.25 -20.79
N MET A 441 -12.29 -6.96 -19.66
CA MET A 441 -11.58 -6.48 -18.47
C MET A 441 -10.08 -6.59 -18.73
N GLU A 442 -9.27 -5.69 -18.17
CA GLU A 442 -7.83 -5.93 -18.11
C GLU A 442 -7.52 -7.15 -17.23
N VAL A 443 -6.49 -7.90 -17.61
CA VAL A 443 -5.97 -9.04 -16.84
C VAL A 443 -4.47 -8.88 -16.55
N GLU A 444 -3.78 -8.00 -17.27
CA GLU A 444 -2.35 -7.71 -17.08
C GLU A 444 -2.16 -6.43 -16.24
N CYS A 445 -1.65 -6.57 -15.02
CA CYS A 445 -1.29 -5.42 -14.17
C CYS A 445 0.03 -4.78 -14.59
N ARG A 446 -0.08 -3.91 -15.59
CA ARG A 446 1.00 -3.07 -16.11
C ARG A 446 0.57 -1.62 -16.29
N ASP A 447 1.56 -0.73 -16.36
CA ASP A 447 1.36 0.69 -16.60
C ASP A 447 0.75 0.95 -18.00
N MET A 448 0.23 2.16 -18.20
CA MET A 448 -0.07 2.67 -19.54
C MET A 448 1.20 2.67 -20.41
N ASN A 449 1.06 2.58 -21.73
CA ASN A 449 2.21 2.60 -22.64
C ASN A 449 2.88 3.99 -22.68
N ILE A 450 3.80 4.21 -21.75
CA ILE A 450 4.60 5.43 -21.58
C ILE A 450 5.32 5.89 -22.85
N SER A 451 5.65 4.97 -23.78
CA SER A 451 6.35 5.32 -25.03
C SER A 451 5.43 6.04 -26.04
N SER A 452 4.13 6.09 -25.78
CA SER A 452 3.15 6.89 -26.53
C SER A 452 2.93 8.30 -25.96
N PHE A 453 3.40 8.56 -24.74
CA PHE A 453 3.27 9.86 -24.09
C PHE A 453 4.48 10.75 -24.41
N ILE A 454 4.21 12.02 -24.72
CA ILE A 454 5.23 13.01 -25.07
C ILE A 454 5.09 14.15 -24.07
N PRO A 455 6.12 14.49 -23.27
CA PRO A 455 6.08 15.65 -22.37
C PRO A 455 5.79 16.96 -23.11
N VAL A 456 5.03 17.87 -22.49
CA VAL A 456 4.80 19.22 -23.04
C VAL A 456 6.06 20.07 -22.92
N GLU A 457 6.72 20.03 -21.76
CA GLU A 457 8.04 20.60 -21.55
C GLU A 457 9.12 19.51 -21.71
N SER A 458 10.08 19.74 -22.60
CA SER A 458 11.13 18.76 -22.88
C SER A 458 12.16 18.72 -21.75
N ASN A 459 12.16 17.63 -20.99
CA ASN A 459 13.18 17.32 -19.99
C ASN A 459 13.97 16.08 -20.47
N PRO A 460 15.00 16.27 -21.33
CA PRO A 460 15.66 15.17 -22.03
C PRO A 460 16.40 14.25 -21.08
N THR A 461 16.22 12.95 -21.27
CA THR A 461 16.96 11.92 -20.51
C THR A 461 18.47 12.13 -20.66
N PRO A 462 19.27 12.14 -19.58
CA PRO A 462 20.72 12.12 -19.69
C PRO A 462 21.17 10.94 -20.55
N VAL A 463 22.08 11.15 -21.50
CA VAL A 463 22.48 10.13 -22.49
C VAL A 463 23.36 9.03 -21.88
N PHE A 464 24.19 9.37 -20.90
CA PHE A 464 25.09 8.46 -20.21
C PHE A 464 24.64 8.26 -18.76
N ALA A 465 24.71 7.02 -18.26
CA ALA A 465 24.71 6.73 -16.83
C ALA A 465 26.14 6.63 -16.30
N ASP A 466 26.39 7.13 -15.10
CA ASP A 466 27.66 6.96 -14.38
C ASP A 466 27.71 5.59 -13.68
N HIS A 467 26.57 5.16 -13.13
CA HIS A 467 26.42 3.86 -12.49
C HIS A 467 25.20 3.09 -13.01
N SER A 468 25.28 1.77 -13.03
CA SER A 468 24.21 0.84 -13.45
C SER A 468 24.10 -0.27 -12.41
N TYR A 469 23.00 -0.31 -11.66
CA TYR A 469 22.76 -1.33 -10.65
C TYR A 469 21.65 -2.30 -11.10
N TYR A 470 21.88 -3.59 -10.88
CA TYR A 470 20.88 -4.63 -11.08
C TYR A 470 20.29 -5.04 -9.73
N LEU A 471 18.96 -5.02 -9.63
CA LEU A 471 18.20 -5.47 -8.48
C LEU A 471 17.37 -6.70 -8.88
N ARG A 472 17.59 -7.82 -8.21
CA ARG A 472 16.59 -8.86 -8.08
C ARG A 472 15.53 -8.38 -7.09
N SER A 473 14.27 -8.41 -7.49
CA SER A 473 13.09 -8.10 -6.67
C SER A 473 12.25 -9.35 -6.56
N ASN A 474 11.95 -9.81 -5.34
CA ASN A 474 11.00 -10.90 -5.11
C ASN A 474 10.57 -11.01 -3.64
N LEU A 475 9.53 -11.80 -3.38
CA LEU A 475 9.18 -12.31 -2.06
C LEU A 475 9.89 -13.66 -1.82
N GLU A 476 10.31 -13.96 -0.59
CA GLU A 476 10.90 -15.25 -0.20
C GLU A 476 10.37 -15.73 1.14
N ILE A 477 10.17 -17.04 1.28
CA ILE A 477 9.92 -17.70 2.56
C ILE A 477 11.28 -17.98 3.22
N GLY A 478 11.58 -17.25 4.29
CA GLY A 478 12.83 -17.36 5.05
C GLY A 478 12.69 -18.11 6.37
N ASP A 479 13.49 -17.69 7.36
CA ASP A 479 13.45 -18.19 8.73
C ASP A 479 12.02 -18.17 9.31
N TRP A 480 11.69 -19.17 10.12
CA TRP A 480 10.36 -19.34 10.76
C TRP A 480 9.19 -19.43 9.77
N ARG A 481 9.46 -19.77 8.50
CA ARG A 481 8.50 -19.80 7.38
C ARG A 481 7.80 -18.46 7.12
N LEU A 482 8.47 -17.36 7.44
CA LEU A 482 7.98 -16.00 7.20
C LEU A 482 8.25 -15.61 5.74
N GLN A 483 7.19 -15.33 4.97
CA GLN A 483 7.34 -14.71 3.66
C GLN A 483 7.71 -13.22 3.83
N ARG A 484 8.79 -12.77 3.22
CA ARG A 484 9.28 -11.38 3.31
C ARG A 484 9.73 -10.87 1.94
N GLY A 485 9.71 -9.56 1.76
CA GLY A 485 10.12 -8.91 0.51
C GLY A 485 11.62 -8.62 0.49
N PHE A 486 12.26 -8.86 -0.65
CA PHE A 486 13.71 -8.75 -0.82
C PHE A 486 14.11 -7.93 -2.05
N PHE A 487 15.08 -7.02 -1.85
CA PHE A 487 15.96 -6.53 -2.92
C PHE A 487 17.32 -7.23 -2.81
N ASN A 488 17.69 -7.98 -3.84
CA ASN A 488 18.84 -8.89 -3.91
C ASN A 488 18.87 -9.96 -2.81
N SER A 489 19.29 -9.57 -1.60
CA SER A 489 19.32 -10.41 -0.38
C SER A 489 19.05 -9.59 0.89
N SER A 490 18.45 -8.40 0.75
CA SER A 490 18.08 -7.49 1.83
C SER A 490 16.57 -7.44 1.99
N THR A 491 16.07 -7.57 3.21
CA THR A 491 14.67 -7.30 3.56
C THR A 491 14.64 -6.18 4.60
N PHE A 492 14.09 -5.02 4.24
CA PHE A 492 14.23 -3.80 5.05
C PHE A 492 13.57 -3.94 6.42
N ARG A 493 14.25 -3.48 7.47
CA ARG A 493 13.72 -3.36 8.84
C ARG A 493 14.05 -1.99 9.43
N PRO A 494 13.09 -1.05 9.51
CA PRO A 494 13.35 0.32 9.95
C PRO A 494 13.74 0.39 11.43
N ASN A 495 14.82 1.11 11.74
CA ASN A 495 15.15 1.48 13.12
C ASN A 495 14.36 2.73 13.52
N LEU A 496 13.29 2.53 14.29
CA LEU A 496 12.32 3.56 14.67
C LEU A 496 12.88 4.66 15.62
N GLN A 497 14.03 4.44 16.25
CA GLN A 497 14.69 5.42 17.15
C GLN A 497 15.96 6.05 16.59
N GLN A 498 16.56 5.45 15.55
CA GLN A 498 17.76 5.99 14.89
C GLN A 498 17.58 5.89 13.37
N PRO A 499 16.86 6.83 12.72
CA PRO A 499 16.59 6.79 11.29
C PRO A 499 17.86 6.78 10.44
N THR A 500 17.82 6.16 9.26
CA THR A 500 19.02 6.02 8.40
C THR A 500 19.70 7.36 8.10
N LEU A 501 18.94 8.44 7.86
CA LEU A 501 19.44 9.82 7.72
C LEU A 501 20.15 10.35 8.97
N HIS A 502 19.58 10.12 10.16
CA HIS A 502 20.21 10.55 11.42
C HIS A 502 21.55 9.81 11.60
N ARG A 503 21.57 8.49 11.33
CA ARG A 503 22.80 7.68 11.34
C ARG A 503 23.82 8.18 10.29
N SER A 504 23.39 8.57 9.09
CA SER A 504 24.26 9.15 8.06
C SER A 504 24.93 10.43 8.53
N VAL A 505 24.14 11.41 8.99
CA VAL A 505 24.66 12.73 9.39
C VAL A 505 25.57 12.60 10.62
N GLU A 506 25.20 11.82 11.63
CA GLU A 506 26.04 11.59 12.81
C GLU A 506 27.32 10.84 12.45
N GLY A 507 27.23 9.76 11.66
CA GLY A 507 28.38 8.94 11.27
C GLY A 507 29.41 9.68 10.42
N LEU A 508 28.94 10.50 9.47
CA LEU A 508 29.79 11.34 8.61
C LEU A 508 30.42 12.50 9.41
N SER A 509 29.63 13.23 10.21
CA SER A 509 30.13 14.41 10.96
C SER A 509 31.07 14.04 12.11
N SER A 510 30.80 12.93 12.81
CA SER A 510 31.68 12.39 13.87
C SER A 510 32.97 11.76 13.34
N ARG A 511 33.07 11.53 12.03
CA ARG A 511 34.19 10.80 11.38
C ARG A 511 34.38 9.39 11.91
N ASN A 512 33.28 8.65 12.09
CA ASN A 512 33.29 7.25 12.46
C ASN A 512 34.09 6.41 11.43
N GLU A 513 34.84 5.39 11.87
CA GLU A 513 35.74 4.59 11.02
C GLU A 513 35.01 3.93 9.84
N SER A 514 33.79 3.41 10.05
CA SER A 514 33.00 2.80 8.97
C SER A 514 32.59 3.82 7.91
N PHE A 515 32.04 4.96 8.36
CA PHE A 515 31.58 6.06 7.51
C PHE A 515 32.73 6.79 6.79
N THR A 516 33.90 6.94 7.41
CA THR A 516 35.08 7.53 6.78
C THR A 516 35.76 6.58 5.79
N THR A 517 35.70 5.27 6.04
CA THR A 517 36.16 4.26 5.07
C THR A 517 35.18 4.14 3.90
N SER A 518 33.87 4.26 4.15
CA SER A 518 32.85 4.19 3.11
C SER A 518 32.67 5.50 2.33
N SER A 519 33.09 6.67 2.84
CA SER A 519 32.70 7.95 2.24
C SER A 519 33.10 8.07 0.77
N GLY A 520 34.24 7.52 0.36
CA GLY A 520 34.71 7.54 -1.04
C GLY A 520 34.06 6.50 -1.99
N ILE A 521 33.10 5.69 -1.52
CA ILE A 521 32.44 4.65 -2.31
C ILE A 521 31.24 5.23 -3.06
N ASN A 522 31.11 4.90 -4.36
CA ASN A 522 29.87 5.04 -5.10
C ASN A 522 29.29 3.63 -5.35
N GLY A 523 28.23 3.26 -4.64
CA GLY A 523 27.71 1.88 -4.60
C GLY A 523 27.18 1.48 -3.22
N PRO A 524 26.89 0.18 -3.01
CA PRO A 524 26.45 -0.36 -1.72
C PRO A 524 27.41 -0.06 -0.56
N ASN A 525 26.90 0.48 0.54
CA ASN A 525 27.68 0.70 1.76
C ASN A 525 27.50 -0.46 2.74
N THR A 526 28.37 -1.47 2.62
CA THR A 526 28.41 -2.65 3.50
C THR A 526 29.27 -2.46 4.77
N LEU A 527 29.79 -1.24 5.01
CA LEU A 527 30.69 -0.95 6.13
C LEU A 527 29.97 -0.24 7.28
N ALA A 528 29.07 0.69 6.95
CA ALA A 528 28.31 1.47 7.93
C ALA A 528 26.92 0.90 8.23
N TYR A 529 26.41 0.02 7.35
CA TYR A 529 25.04 -0.48 7.38
C TYR A 529 24.97 -2.00 7.18
N ASP A 530 23.98 -2.64 7.81
CA ASP A 530 23.72 -4.07 7.64
C ASP A 530 22.94 -4.31 6.34
N ILE A 531 23.63 -4.78 5.30
CA ILE A 531 23.06 -5.11 4.00
C ILE A 531 21.96 -6.18 4.03
N LYS A 532 21.71 -6.87 5.15
CA LYS A 532 20.52 -7.73 5.30
C LYS A 532 19.23 -6.97 5.60
N ASN A 533 19.33 -5.83 6.29
CA ASN A 533 18.20 -5.11 6.89
C ASN A 533 18.09 -3.64 6.47
N ASP A 534 19.14 -3.08 5.86
CA ASP A 534 19.32 -1.65 5.59
C ASP A 534 20.23 -1.47 4.36
N PHE A 535 19.78 -1.98 3.20
CA PHE A 535 20.54 -1.94 1.96
C PHE A 535 20.57 -0.53 1.36
N LEU A 536 21.63 0.19 1.68
CA LEU A 536 21.89 1.55 1.25
C LEU A 536 22.94 1.59 0.13
N ILE A 537 22.57 2.18 -1.02
CA ILE A 537 23.52 2.57 -2.08
C ILE A 537 23.82 4.06 -1.92
N GLN A 538 25.10 4.45 -1.93
CA GLN A 538 25.52 5.84 -1.78
C GLN A 538 26.25 6.40 -3.01
N HIS A 539 26.19 7.72 -3.19
CA HIS A 539 26.82 8.45 -4.29
C HIS A 539 27.46 9.75 -3.83
N ASN A 540 28.71 9.98 -4.23
CA ASN A 540 29.40 11.27 -4.12
C ASN A 540 29.19 12.08 -5.40
N GLY A 541 28.93 13.39 -5.28
CA GLY A 541 28.63 14.26 -6.40
C GLY A 541 27.28 13.95 -7.05
N ILE A 542 26.96 14.73 -8.08
CA ILE A 542 25.83 14.46 -8.96
C ILE A 542 26.21 13.28 -9.86
N GLN A 543 25.49 12.16 -9.74
CA GLN A 543 25.66 10.94 -10.54
C GLN A 543 24.38 10.64 -11.32
N VAL A 544 24.49 10.22 -12.58
CA VAL A 544 23.37 9.60 -13.31
C VAL A 544 23.37 8.10 -13.00
N VAL A 545 22.23 7.58 -12.56
CA VAL A 545 22.09 6.20 -12.07
C VAL A 545 21.02 5.46 -12.86
N ASP A 546 21.40 4.34 -13.48
CA ASP A 546 20.48 3.33 -13.98
C ASP A 546 20.18 2.30 -12.90
N LEU A 547 18.90 1.95 -12.76
CA LEU A 547 18.40 0.90 -11.90
C LEU A 547 17.58 -0.09 -12.74
N ILE A 548 18.09 -1.32 -12.85
CA ILE A 548 17.48 -2.41 -13.58
C ILE A 548 16.87 -3.38 -12.57
N ILE A 549 15.55 -3.34 -12.40
CA ILE A 549 14.81 -4.26 -11.55
C ILE A 549 14.38 -5.45 -12.40
N GLN A 550 14.75 -6.66 -11.97
CA GLN A 550 14.17 -7.92 -12.46
C GLN A 550 13.29 -8.50 -11.36
N ASN A 551 12.00 -8.63 -11.66
CA ASN A 551 11.06 -9.34 -10.81
C ASN A 551 11.15 -10.86 -11.05
N PHE A 552 11.11 -11.63 -9.97
CA PHE A 552 11.01 -13.10 -10.02
C PHE A 552 9.70 -13.63 -9.40
N ASP A 553 8.81 -12.76 -8.92
CA ASP A 553 7.47 -13.13 -8.45
C ASP A 553 6.45 -13.19 -9.59
N GLU A 554 5.37 -13.95 -9.40
CA GLU A 554 4.16 -13.88 -10.22
C GLU A 554 3.37 -12.56 -10.03
N GLY A 555 3.46 -11.95 -8.85
CA GLY A 555 2.87 -10.65 -8.55
C GLY A 555 3.65 -9.48 -9.16
N ASN A 556 2.96 -8.41 -9.53
CA ASN A 556 3.61 -7.17 -9.98
C ASN A 556 4.04 -6.29 -8.78
N HIS A 557 4.97 -5.36 -9.00
CA HIS A 557 5.37 -4.38 -7.99
C HIS A 557 5.44 -2.94 -8.55
N PRO A 558 4.59 -1.99 -8.10
CA PRO A 558 4.75 -0.57 -8.41
C PRO A 558 5.90 0.01 -7.58
N MET A 559 7.00 0.37 -8.20
CA MET A 559 8.20 0.88 -7.51
C MET A 559 8.18 2.40 -7.42
N HIS A 560 8.31 2.92 -6.20
CA HIS A 560 8.41 4.36 -5.89
C HIS A 560 9.85 4.75 -5.51
N LEU A 561 10.26 5.97 -5.88
CA LEU A 561 11.52 6.60 -5.44
C LEU A 561 11.23 7.96 -4.79
N HIS A 562 11.67 8.14 -3.55
CA HIS A 562 11.53 9.42 -2.84
C HIS A 562 12.48 10.49 -3.39
N GLY A 563 12.10 11.76 -3.25
CA GLY A 563 12.95 12.92 -3.56
C GLY A 563 13.26 13.17 -5.05
N HIS A 564 12.86 12.26 -5.94
CA HIS A 564 13.28 12.29 -7.36
C HIS A 564 12.16 11.79 -8.30
N LYS A 565 12.05 12.40 -9.49
CA LYS A 565 11.44 11.74 -10.65
C LYS A 565 12.49 11.11 -11.54
N PHE A 566 12.31 9.83 -11.87
CA PHE A 566 13.12 9.07 -12.80
C PHE A 566 12.50 9.04 -14.21
N TRP A 567 13.33 8.84 -15.23
CA TRP A 567 12.89 8.48 -16.57
C TRP A 567 12.74 6.96 -16.64
N VAL A 568 11.62 6.45 -17.16
CA VAL A 568 11.47 5.02 -17.42
C VAL A 568 12.08 4.69 -18.78
N LEU A 569 13.21 3.99 -18.79
CA LEU A 569 13.92 3.55 -20.01
C LEU A 569 13.18 2.41 -20.71
N GLY A 570 12.44 1.59 -19.96
CA GLY A 570 11.58 0.52 -20.46
C GLY A 570 11.07 -0.38 -19.35
N GLN A 571 10.09 -1.21 -19.67
CA GLN A 571 9.57 -2.26 -18.81
C GLN A 571 8.93 -3.36 -19.66
N GLY A 572 8.70 -4.54 -19.08
CA GLY A 572 7.87 -5.59 -19.69
C GLY A 572 8.12 -6.98 -19.11
N HIS A 573 7.28 -7.93 -19.50
CA HIS A 573 7.38 -9.33 -19.07
C HIS A 573 8.64 -10.06 -19.55
N GLY A 574 9.09 -11.05 -18.79
CA GLY A 574 10.26 -11.88 -19.05
C GLY A 574 11.56 -11.35 -18.44
N MET A 575 12.69 -11.91 -18.91
CA MET A 575 14.02 -11.44 -18.51
C MET A 575 14.38 -10.11 -19.17
N PHE A 576 15.10 -9.25 -18.46
CA PHE A 576 15.65 -8.00 -18.99
C PHE A 576 16.44 -8.24 -20.30
N PRO A 577 16.09 -7.58 -21.42
CA PRO A 577 16.68 -7.84 -22.75
C PRO A 577 18.09 -7.25 -22.94
N GLY A 578 18.71 -6.74 -21.87
CA GLY A 578 19.98 -6.02 -21.94
C GLY A 578 19.84 -4.59 -22.46
N TYR A 579 20.92 -3.81 -22.32
CA TYR A 579 20.96 -2.41 -22.77
C TYR A 579 20.74 -2.26 -24.29
N GLU A 580 21.14 -3.24 -25.10
CA GLU A 580 20.88 -3.23 -26.54
C GLU A 580 19.37 -3.24 -26.86
N GLY A 581 18.55 -3.96 -26.06
CA GLY A 581 17.09 -3.92 -26.15
C GLY A 581 16.49 -2.56 -25.80
N LEU A 582 17.16 -1.78 -24.95
CA LEU A 582 16.85 -0.38 -24.67
C LEU A 582 17.39 0.60 -25.72
N LYS A 583 18.13 0.10 -26.73
CA LYS A 583 18.91 0.86 -27.73
C LYS A 583 20.09 1.65 -27.15
N LEU A 584 20.58 1.23 -25.99
CA LEU A 584 21.70 1.83 -25.26
C LEU A 584 22.97 0.99 -25.41
N ALA A 585 24.12 1.62 -25.24
CA ALA A 585 25.38 0.93 -25.01
C ALA A 585 25.37 0.24 -23.63
N SER A 586 26.24 -0.76 -23.45
CA SER A 586 26.38 -1.50 -22.18
C SER A 586 26.52 -0.57 -20.98
N GLU A 587 25.94 -0.94 -19.83
CA GLU A 587 25.93 -0.16 -18.58
C GLU A 587 25.42 1.29 -18.76
N GLY A 588 24.53 1.50 -19.73
CA GLY A 588 23.92 2.80 -19.99
C GLY A 588 24.89 3.85 -20.53
N LYS A 589 26.08 3.44 -21.02
CA LYS A 589 27.20 4.32 -21.43
C LYS A 589 27.01 4.96 -22.81
N GLY A 590 25.83 5.53 -23.04
CA GLY A 590 25.43 6.20 -24.29
C GLY A 590 24.41 5.41 -25.10
N LEU A 591 24.15 5.89 -26.33
CA LEU A 591 23.21 5.28 -27.29
C LEU A 591 23.95 4.31 -28.22
N LEU A 592 23.22 3.35 -28.80
CA LEU A 592 23.73 2.61 -29.95
C LEU A 592 23.81 3.50 -31.21
N PRO A 593 24.74 3.24 -32.16
CA PRO A 593 24.84 4.01 -33.40
C PRO A 593 23.54 4.00 -34.21
N GLY A 594 23.09 5.17 -34.68
CA GLY A 594 21.84 5.29 -35.45
C GLY A 594 20.57 5.18 -34.60
N GLN A 595 20.66 5.34 -33.28
CA GLN A 595 19.53 5.35 -32.34
C GLN A 595 19.45 6.68 -31.56
N GLU A 596 19.82 7.79 -32.21
CA GLU A 596 20.02 9.10 -31.57
C GLU A 596 18.77 9.61 -30.82
N GLY A 597 17.56 9.27 -31.28
CA GLY A 597 16.28 9.61 -30.64
C GLY A 597 15.68 8.56 -29.70
N ALA A 598 16.46 7.56 -29.25
CA ALA A 598 15.95 6.47 -28.39
C ALA A 598 15.47 6.90 -26.99
N LEU A 599 15.79 8.12 -26.59
CA LEU A 599 15.49 8.70 -25.28
C LEU A 599 14.54 9.91 -25.34
N ASP A 600 14.07 10.31 -26.52
CA ASP A 600 13.29 11.54 -26.74
C ASP A 600 11.87 11.47 -26.15
N THR A 601 11.28 10.27 -26.07
CA THR A 601 9.90 10.04 -25.61
C THR A 601 9.82 9.47 -24.19
N ARG A 602 10.89 9.59 -23.38
CA ARG A 602 10.88 9.06 -22.01
C ARG A 602 10.28 10.11 -21.08
N ILE A 603 9.10 9.80 -20.53
CA ILE A 603 8.50 10.63 -19.48
C ILE A 603 9.28 10.50 -18.17
N ARG A 604 9.31 11.58 -17.39
CA ARG A 604 9.72 11.56 -15.98
C ARG A 604 8.52 11.24 -15.09
N ARG A 605 8.68 10.34 -14.13
CA ARG A 605 7.69 10.02 -13.10
C ARG A 605 8.35 9.50 -11.83
N ASP A 606 7.60 9.33 -10.76
CA ASP A 606 8.09 8.88 -9.45
C ASP A 606 7.54 7.50 -9.02
N VAL A 607 6.58 6.91 -9.77
CA VAL A 607 6.10 5.53 -9.59
C VAL A 607 6.02 4.80 -10.94
N ALA A 608 6.68 3.65 -11.08
CA ALA A 608 6.55 2.79 -12.27
C ALA A 608 6.58 1.31 -11.90
N SER A 609 5.86 0.47 -12.66
CA SER A 609 5.57 -0.90 -12.25
C SER A 609 6.42 -1.93 -12.99
N THR A 610 7.11 -2.81 -12.25
CA THR A 610 7.61 -4.06 -12.82
C THR A 610 6.49 -5.09 -12.86
N GLU A 611 6.32 -5.73 -14.01
CA GLU A 611 5.31 -6.77 -14.24
C GLU A 611 5.68 -8.08 -13.49
N GLY A 612 4.70 -8.96 -13.28
CA GLY A 612 4.95 -10.33 -12.81
C GLY A 612 5.88 -11.07 -13.77
N PHE A 613 6.92 -11.72 -13.23
CA PHE A 613 8.07 -12.29 -13.94
C PHE A 613 8.69 -11.36 -15.01
N GLY A 614 8.56 -10.04 -14.81
CA GLY A 614 9.03 -9.01 -15.74
C GLY A 614 10.19 -8.18 -15.21
N TRP A 615 10.51 -7.11 -15.93
CA TRP A 615 11.57 -6.17 -15.60
C TRP A 615 11.11 -4.72 -15.74
N LEU A 616 11.83 -3.82 -15.07
CA LEU A 616 11.69 -2.37 -15.12
C LEU A 616 13.09 -1.74 -15.13
N ALA A 617 13.35 -0.87 -16.10
CA ALA A 617 14.59 -0.09 -16.19
C ALA A 617 14.28 1.40 -16.03
N ILE A 618 14.84 2.02 -15.00
CA ILE A 618 14.70 3.46 -14.73
C ILE A 618 16.07 4.14 -14.66
N ARG A 619 16.12 5.41 -15.08
CA ARG A 619 17.28 6.29 -14.95
C ARG A 619 16.91 7.48 -14.08
N PHE A 620 17.73 7.82 -13.08
CA PHE A 620 17.59 9.05 -12.32
C PHE A 620 18.91 9.80 -12.22
N VAL A 621 18.85 11.03 -11.71
CA VAL A 621 20.04 11.82 -11.35
C VAL A 621 20.02 11.96 -9.85
N ALA A 622 21.09 11.55 -9.17
CA ALA A 622 21.29 11.73 -7.74
C ALA A 622 21.77 13.18 -7.45
N ASP A 623 20.99 14.18 -7.86
CA ASP A 623 21.32 15.60 -7.71
C ASP A 623 20.84 16.21 -6.37
N ASN A 624 19.94 15.53 -5.68
CA ASN A 624 19.27 15.98 -4.47
C ASN A 624 19.88 15.33 -3.21
N PRO A 625 20.62 16.06 -2.36
CA PRO A 625 21.27 15.46 -1.18
C PRO A 625 20.26 14.90 -0.17
N GLY A 626 20.57 13.75 0.43
CA GLY A 626 19.73 13.12 1.45
C GLY A 626 19.70 11.60 1.37
N VAL A 627 18.94 10.98 2.28
CA VAL A 627 18.61 9.54 2.23
C VAL A 627 17.18 9.38 1.71
N TRP A 628 17.02 8.65 0.61
CA TRP A 628 15.78 8.53 -0.13
C TRP A 628 15.36 7.06 -0.23
N ALA A 629 14.13 6.75 0.20
CA ALA A 629 13.62 5.38 0.10
C ALA A 629 13.29 5.01 -1.35
N PHE A 630 13.53 3.75 -1.70
CA PHE A 630 13.09 3.11 -2.93
C PHE A 630 12.40 1.80 -2.57
N HIS A 631 11.10 1.68 -2.86
CA HIS A 631 10.28 0.59 -2.33
C HIS A 631 9.11 0.22 -3.25
N CYS A 632 8.56 -0.97 -3.03
CA CYS A 632 7.28 -1.35 -3.60
C CYS A 632 6.14 -0.62 -2.88
N HIS A 633 5.22 -0.01 -3.64
CA HIS A 633 4.07 0.73 -3.12
C HIS A 633 2.80 -0.13 -2.97
N MET A 634 2.90 -1.46 -3.14
CA MET A 634 1.98 -2.35 -2.43
C MET A 634 2.33 -2.27 -0.95
N ALA A 635 1.46 -1.69 -0.12
CA ALA A 635 1.81 -1.38 1.28
C ALA A 635 2.18 -2.64 2.08
N TRP A 636 1.51 -3.76 1.80
CA TRP A 636 1.82 -5.07 2.38
C TRP A 636 3.24 -5.57 2.01
N HIS A 637 3.72 -5.29 0.79
CA HIS A 637 5.07 -5.68 0.36
C HIS A 637 6.15 -4.75 0.93
N SER A 638 5.86 -3.44 1.06
CA SER A 638 6.72 -2.46 1.76
C SER A 638 7.02 -2.94 3.18
N GLU A 639 5.98 -3.27 3.95
CA GLU A 639 6.11 -3.68 5.34
C GLU A 639 6.60 -5.12 5.52
N ALA A 640 6.47 -5.97 4.49
CA ALA A 640 7.20 -7.23 4.39
C ALA A 640 8.71 -7.04 4.11
N GLY A 641 9.17 -5.81 3.81
CA GLY A 641 10.57 -5.42 3.66
C GLY A 641 11.04 -5.20 2.22
N LEU A 642 10.16 -5.09 1.21
CA LEU A 642 10.52 -4.81 -0.19
C LEU A 642 10.86 -3.32 -0.38
N SER A 643 11.93 -2.88 0.28
CA SER A 643 12.41 -1.50 0.38
C SER A 643 13.95 -1.48 0.50
N MET A 644 14.55 -0.38 0.08
CA MET A 644 15.99 -0.07 0.18
C MET A 644 16.18 1.46 0.16
N GLN A 645 17.41 1.98 0.27
CA GLN A 645 17.64 3.43 0.17
C GLN A 645 18.80 3.87 -0.72
N PHE A 646 18.72 5.12 -1.17
CA PHE A 646 19.81 5.85 -1.81
C PHE A 646 20.28 7.02 -0.94
N LEU A 647 21.58 7.08 -0.61
CA LEU A 647 22.23 8.24 -0.01
C LEU A 647 22.92 9.06 -1.10
N SER A 648 22.25 10.11 -1.55
CA SER A 648 22.71 10.98 -2.61
C SER A 648 23.55 12.14 -2.06
N ARG A 649 24.65 12.48 -2.74
CA ARG A 649 25.59 13.57 -2.42
C ARG A 649 26.08 13.53 -0.96
N VAL A 650 26.76 12.43 -0.64
CA VAL A 650 27.38 12.13 0.67
C VAL A 650 28.17 13.34 1.22
N GLU A 651 28.88 14.07 0.36
CA GLU A 651 29.73 15.21 0.74
C GLU A 651 28.95 16.41 1.29
N ASP A 652 27.72 16.64 0.80
CA ASP A 652 26.83 17.70 1.27
C ASP A 652 26.10 17.27 2.56
N VAL A 653 25.62 16.02 2.61
CA VAL A 653 25.00 15.43 3.82
C VAL A 653 25.99 15.40 5.00
N ALA A 654 27.29 15.24 4.73
CA ALA A 654 28.35 15.36 5.73
C ALA A 654 28.52 16.78 6.33
N GLN A 655 27.91 17.82 5.75
CA GLN A 655 27.89 19.18 6.31
C GLN A 655 26.61 19.50 7.09
N TRP A 656 25.64 18.57 7.13
CA TRP A 656 24.33 18.82 7.72
C TRP A 656 24.31 18.68 9.24
N SER A 657 23.27 19.25 9.84
CA SER A 657 22.86 19.00 11.23
C SER A 657 21.36 18.74 11.23
N ILE A 658 20.93 17.60 11.80
CA ILE A 658 19.50 17.29 11.94
C ILE A 658 18.85 18.35 12.85
N PRO A 659 17.68 18.94 12.49
CA PRO A 659 16.99 19.90 13.33
C PRO A 659 16.60 19.32 14.70
N GLU A 660 16.63 20.15 15.75
CA GLU A 660 16.28 19.77 17.13
C GLU A 660 14.89 19.11 17.20
N ALA A 661 13.89 19.68 16.52
CA ALA A 661 12.53 19.11 16.43
C ALA A 661 12.46 17.72 15.78
N ASN A 662 13.39 17.36 14.88
CA ASN A 662 13.49 16.03 14.30
C ASN A 662 14.17 15.04 15.26
N LEU A 663 15.16 15.50 16.04
CA LEU A 663 15.80 14.70 17.10
C LEU A 663 14.83 14.42 18.26
N ASP A 664 14.00 15.39 18.63
CA ASP A 664 13.00 15.27 19.70
C ASP A 664 11.98 14.14 19.45
N LEU A 665 11.63 13.86 18.19
CA LEU A 665 10.79 12.70 17.82
C LEU A 665 11.39 11.39 18.33
N CYS A 666 12.71 11.23 18.17
CA CYS A 666 13.47 10.05 18.58
C CYS A 666 13.67 9.96 20.10
N ALA A 667 13.44 11.05 20.84
CA ALA A 667 13.39 11.08 22.30
C ALA A 667 12.03 10.58 22.88
N ALA A 668 11.27 9.81 22.11
CA ALA A 668 10.13 9.02 22.59
C ALA A 668 10.58 7.60 22.98
N ASP A 669 9.83 6.98 23.88
CA ASP A 669 10.03 5.57 24.22
C ASP A 669 9.74 4.67 23.01
N ILE A 670 10.53 3.61 22.84
CA ILE A 670 10.39 2.67 21.71
C ILE A 670 8.99 2.04 21.65
N GLU A 671 8.35 1.81 22.79
CA GLU A 671 6.99 1.24 22.86
C GLU A 671 5.89 2.25 22.49
N GLU A 672 6.17 3.56 22.54
CA GLU A 672 5.28 4.59 21.98
C GLU A 672 5.48 4.72 20.45
N LEU A 673 6.72 4.60 19.98
CA LEU A 673 7.08 4.63 18.55
C LEU A 673 6.67 3.37 17.78
N ARG A 674 6.49 2.23 18.48
CA ARG A 674 6.01 0.96 17.92
C ARG A 674 4.49 0.89 17.72
N LYS A 675 3.70 1.80 18.29
CA LYS A 675 2.23 1.76 18.16
C LYS A 675 1.83 2.04 16.72
N GLY A 676 1.14 1.09 16.08
CA GLY A 676 0.80 1.14 14.65
C GLY A 676 1.96 0.83 13.70
N ALA A 677 3.13 0.41 14.21
CA ALA A 677 4.22 -0.09 13.38
C ALA A 677 3.98 -1.55 12.94
N ALA A 678 4.77 -2.03 11.96
CA ALA A 678 4.80 -3.44 11.61
C ALA A 678 5.27 -4.32 12.80
N PRO A 679 4.70 -5.53 12.98
CA PRO A 679 5.15 -6.48 14.00
C PRO A 679 6.59 -6.95 13.74
N LEU A 680 7.36 -7.15 14.82
CA LEU A 680 8.71 -7.70 14.73
C LEU A 680 8.66 -9.21 14.40
N ASP A 681 9.55 -9.67 13.51
CA ASP A 681 9.67 -11.09 13.13
C ASP A 681 9.86 -12.03 14.35
N SER A 682 10.48 -11.53 15.43
CA SER A 682 10.63 -12.22 16.71
C SER A 682 9.31 -12.60 17.40
N LYS A 683 8.15 -12.10 16.93
CA LYS A 683 6.82 -12.49 17.39
C LYS A 683 6.48 -13.96 17.05
N TRP A 684 7.05 -14.49 15.96
CA TRP A 684 6.79 -15.86 15.49
C TRP A 684 7.97 -16.81 15.71
N TRP A 685 8.91 -16.43 16.58
CA TRP A 685 10.08 -17.25 16.90
C TRP A 685 9.68 -18.64 17.43
N GLY A 686 10.22 -19.70 16.83
CA GLY A 686 9.91 -21.08 17.19
C GLY A 686 8.76 -21.73 16.40
N PHE A 687 7.95 -20.96 15.66
CA PHE A 687 7.02 -21.55 14.70
C PHE A 687 7.81 -22.05 13.48
N GLY A 688 7.68 -23.33 13.14
CA GLY A 688 8.30 -23.92 11.93
C GLY A 688 9.40 -24.97 12.16
N ILE A 689 9.62 -25.45 13.38
CA ILE A 689 10.34 -26.71 13.65
C ILE A 689 9.33 -27.75 14.13
N GLY A 690 9.39 -28.97 13.61
CA GLY A 690 8.62 -30.11 14.10
C GLY A 690 9.46 -31.00 15.02
N ASP A 691 8.78 -31.63 15.97
CA ASP A 691 9.14 -32.97 16.49
C ASP A 691 8.47 -34.04 15.59
#